data_AF-A0A959JQW7-F1
#
_entry.id   AF-A0A959JQW7-F1
#
_cell.length_a   1.000
_cell.length_b   1.000
_cell.length_c   1.000
_cell.angle_alpha   90.00
_cell.angle_beta   90.00
_cell.angle_gamma   90.00
#
_symmetry.space_group_name_H-M   'P 1'
#
loop_
_entity.id
_entity.type
_entity.pdbx_description
1 polymer ?
#
loop_
_entity_poly.entity_id
_entity_poly.type
_entity_poly.pdbx_seq_one_letter_code
_entity_poly.pdbx_strand_id
1 'polypeptide(L)'
;MRQEFTPLFYREMIKIHHQINLENRVKAEAMWSLLNKIMVLATEEERIPFSNLFARVSYVCQKYNISPRLRYKLHSFRNQFQQSAEKEGEKDWSRLYDQALAITANVWAEMQGATIPEALQSALYDLDTLFPPAAAIKGYHAKIRTVITADLEAESCLLGVEESTGLEYKIRYGLPDRNENFNASIRLLRAAFGFPVTVNLLEVEVDQDSYLRPRAFVIEPDFLIDVTAIAECFQPSGQEPLLYLLKKLLPFSSSPSLIIGNIANYFLDELMANPEAGFMELFPQVFHLFPLQFATMTDQEVKEIMVKAKGHFAVLHKMVKMDFAANGIDRENCYLEPTFYSETFGIQGRLDLFQDKEGASKIVELKSGKPFMANLYGLSHNHFIQTILYDLLVKSVYENELKPTNYILYSSNYEKPLRYAPPVKAQQMEAMEVRNHLVALERMLTGWTFLKDAGEGSWGYGPIRILDALRIDRYPQLKGFHRRDLELFEKTFFALDTLEKDYMRAFTGFIAREHQLAKIGAQGLEGTNGVASLWLSSFDEKEAAFDIISHLKIEINQAGDEEPVIIFRKTDKTNPLANFRVGDIAALYPFEKQDDTVLRSQVFKVTIIGLGQETISVRLRSRQNNLRIFEKDTYWNLEHDLLDSSFNSMYRSLFEFATAPKPKRNLLLGLNAPAKVEDLDFVPSKELTEEQQGILVKMIASKDYFLLWGPPGTGKTSMMLKHLSAYFLQQTDENILLLAYTNRAVDEICEALENIGEEVKAIYTRIGSRFGADEKYHEQLLDSKIAKASTRNELRAIIGQHRIFVSTIASFLGRNELLE
;
A
#
# COMPACT_ATOMS: atom_id res chain seq x y z
N MET A 1 24.57 -9.86 25.41
CA MET A 1 25.80 -9.18 25.93
C MET A 1 26.16 -9.70 27.33
N ARG A 2 27.41 -10.12 27.59
CA ARG A 2 27.83 -10.76 28.85
C ARG A 2 28.43 -9.76 29.85
N GLN A 3 28.07 -9.87 31.13
CA GLN A 3 28.65 -9.05 32.23
C GLN A 3 30.17 -9.20 32.34
N GLU A 4 30.73 -10.34 31.94
CA GLU A 4 32.17 -10.65 31.84
C GLU A 4 32.98 -9.58 31.07
N PHE A 5 32.36 -8.84 30.15
CA PHE A 5 33.02 -7.77 29.39
C PHE A 5 33.16 -6.46 30.16
N THR A 6 32.47 -6.27 31.30
CA THR A 6 32.47 -5.02 32.08
C THR A 6 33.85 -4.56 32.52
N PRO A 7 34.74 -5.41 33.07
CA PRO A 7 36.08 -4.99 33.45
C PRO A 7 36.95 -4.60 32.24
N LEU A 8 36.79 -5.28 31.11
CA LEU A 8 37.49 -4.95 29.86
C LEU A 8 37.01 -3.61 29.29
N PHE A 9 35.69 -3.38 29.31
CA PHE A 9 35.06 -2.15 28.84
C PHE A 9 35.58 -0.93 29.61
N TYR A 10 35.49 -0.94 30.94
CA TYR A 10 36.00 0.16 31.75
C TYR A 10 37.52 0.31 31.65
N ARG A 11 38.28 -0.77 31.42
CA ARG A 11 39.73 -0.69 31.14
C ARG A 11 40.04 0.07 29.85
N GLU A 12 39.25 -0.09 28.78
CA GLU A 12 39.42 0.72 27.57
C GLU A 12 39.06 2.20 27.79
N MET A 13 37.98 2.49 28.55
CA MET A 13 37.67 3.87 28.94
C MET A 13 38.82 4.52 29.74
N ILE A 14 39.36 3.81 30.72
CA ILE A 14 40.49 4.25 31.55
C ILE A 14 41.72 4.52 30.69
N LYS A 15 42.04 3.66 29.71
CA LYS A 15 43.15 3.88 28.77
C LYS A 15 42.98 5.16 27.95
N ILE A 16 41.80 5.40 27.38
CA ILE A 16 41.51 6.60 26.59
C ILE A 16 41.63 7.87 27.46
N HIS A 17 41.14 7.82 28.71
CA HIS A 17 41.24 8.94 29.64
C HIS A 17 42.70 9.29 30.00
N HIS A 18 43.49 8.29 30.41
CA HIS A 18 44.86 8.46 30.89
C HIS A 18 45.91 8.72 29.80
N GLN A 19 45.54 8.71 28.51
CA GLN A 19 46.44 9.15 27.43
C GLN A 19 46.53 10.69 27.41
N ILE A 20 47.37 11.25 28.28
CA ILE A 20 47.57 12.70 28.47
C ILE A 20 47.99 13.41 27.16
N ASN A 21 48.70 12.71 26.26
CA ASN A 21 49.21 13.26 25.01
C ASN A 21 48.17 13.33 23.86
N LEU A 22 46.93 12.88 24.08
CA LEU A 22 45.86 13.01 23.08
C LEU A 22 45.05 14.29 23.29
N GLU A 23 44.77 15.00 22.20
CA GLU A 23 43.80 16.10 22.18
C GLU A 23 42.42 15.61 22.63
N ASN A 24 41.67 16.48 23.32
CA ASN A 24 40.31 16.17 23.79
C ASN A 24 39.37 15.76 22.63
N ARG A 25 39.59 16.29 21.42
CA ARG A 25 38.91 15.85 20.20
C ARG A 25 39.07 14.34 19.96
N VAL A 26 40.31 13.86 19.92
CA VAL A 26 40.62 12.44 19.65
C VAL A 26 40.07 11.55 20.77
N LYS A 27 40.12 12.01 22.03
CA LYS A 27 39.50 11.30 23.15
C LYS A 27 37.98 11.22 23.03
N ALA A 28 37.33 12.31 22.61
CA ALA A 28 35.87 12.35 22.41
C ALA A 28 35.46 11.45 21.23
N GLU A 29 36.19 11.48 20.11
CA GLU A 29 36.01 10.58 18.96
C GLU A 29 36.20 9.10 19.36
N ALA A 30 37.19 8.78 20.21
CA ALA A 30 37.41 7.43 20.73
C ALA A 30 36.27 6.95 21.66
N MET A 31 35.78 7.81 22.55
CA MET A 31 34.62 7.49 23.41
C MET A 31 33.33 7.34 22.60
N TRP A 32 33.11 8.20 21.61
CA TRP A 32 31.99 8.10 20.67
C TRP A 32 32.02 6.79 19.87
N SER A 33 33.19 6.41 19.36
CA SER A 33 33.41 5.12 18.69
C SER A 33 33.12 3.93 19.61
N LEU A 34 33.59 3.99 20.87
CA LEU A 34 33.33 2.97 21.88
C LEU A 34 31.83 2.84 22.20
N LEU A 35 31.14 3.96 22.44
CA LEU A 35 29.70 4.01 22.67
C LEU A 35 28.91 3.41 21.50
N ASN A 36 29.24 3.80 20.27
CA ASN A 36 28.59 3.23 19.08
C ASN A 36 28.83 1.73 18.95
N LYS A 37 30.04 1.25 19.29
CA LYS A 37 30.35 -0.17 19.28
C LYS A 37 29.51 -0.95 20.30
N ILE A 38 29.25 -0.39 21.49
CA ILE A 38 28.29 -0.96 22.45
C ILE A 38 26.90 -1.05 21.82
N MET A 39 26.41 0.04 21.20
CA MET A 39 25.08 0.07 20.59
C MET A 39 24.91 -0.96 19.46
N VAL A 40 25.97 -1.19 18.67
CA VAL A 40 26.02 -2.29 17.69
C VAL A 40 25.93 -3.64 18.41
N LEU A 41 26.86 -3.93 19.33
CA LEU A 41 26.93 -5.22 20.05
C LEU A 41 25.67 -5.54 20.87
N ALA A 42 24.97 -4.51 21.38
CA ALA A 42 23.71 -4.63 22.10
C ALA A 42 22.53 -5.09 21.23
N THR A 43 22.67 -4.93 19.91
CA THR A 43 21.65 -5.25 18.89
C THR A 43 22.08 -6.35 17.91
N GLU A 44 23.32 -6.83 17.97
CA GLU A 44 23.86 -7.85 17.05
C GLU A 44 23.09 -9.17 17.12
N GLU A 45 22.75 -9.62 18.33
CA GLU A 45 21.94 -10.83 18.58
C GLU A 45 20.49 -10.69 18.08
N GLU A 46 19.99 -9.45 17.93
CA GLU A 46 18.59 -9.17 17.55
C GLU A 46 18.32 -9.41 16.06
N ARG A 47 19.34 -9.20 15.22
CA ARG A 47 19.24 -9.25 13.74
C ARG A 47 18.09 -8.39 13.18
N ILE A 48 17.80 -7.27 13.84
CA ILE A 48 16.87 -6.24 13.39
C ILE A 48 17.67 -5.13 12.69
N PRO A 49 17.41 -4.81 11.42
CA PRO A 49 17.94 -3.61 10.78
C PRO A 49 17.37 -2.34 11.44
N PHE A 50 18.21 -1.33 11.57
CA PHE A 50 17.85 0.02 12.00
C PHE A 50 18.37 0.99 10.95
N SER A 51 17.54 1.91 10.46
CA SER A 51 17.93 2.81 9.37
C SER A 51 18.92 3.87 9.81
N ASN A 52 18.91 4.21 11.10
CA ASN A 52 19.79 5.21 11.68
C ASN A 52 20.18 4.85 13.13
N LEU A 53 21.19 5.59 13.63
CA LEU A 53 21.68 5.42 14.99
C LEU A 53 20.65 5.83 16.06
N PHE A 54 19.70 6.73 15.73
CA PHE A 54 18.63 7.10 16.66
C PHE A 54 17.73 5.91 17.01
N ALA A 55 17.25 5.18 16.01
CA ALA A 55 16.34 4.06 16.22
C ALA A 55 17.04 2.92 16.96
N ARG A 56 18.31 2.65 16.63
CA ARG A 56 19.15 1.68 17.35
C ARG A 56 19.33 2.06 18.81
N VAL A 57 19.71 3.31 19.09
CA VAL A 57 19.85 3.79 20.48
C VAL A 57 18.49 3.73 21.22
N SER A 58 17.41 4.16 20.58
CA SER A 58 16.04 4.09 21.16
C SER A 58 15.66 2.65 21.53
N TYR A 59 15.98 1.69 20.66
CA TYR A 59 15.77 0.26 20.92
C TYR A 59 16.62 -0.26 22.08
N VAL A 60 17.91 0.08 22.13
CA VAL A 60 18.79 -0.29 23.26
C VAL A 60 18.27 0.30 24.57
N CYS A 61 17.87 1.58 24.58
CA CYS A 61 17.30 2.22 25.76
C CYS A 61 16.03 1.52 26.25
N GLN A 62 15.14 1.09 25.34
CA GLN A 62 13.97 0.30 25.69
C GLN A 62 14.34 -1.11 26.19
N LYS A 63 15.24 -1.82 25.50
CA LYS A 63 15.65 -3.20 25.81
C LYS A 63 16.32 -3.32 27.18
N TYR A 64 17.13 -2.34 27.57
CA TYR A 64 17.88 -2.33 28.82
C TYR A 64 17.24 -1.46 29.91
N ASN A 65 16.02 -0.94 29.69
CA ASN A 65 15.32 -0.04 30.61
C ASN A 65 16.15 1.17 31.07
N ILE A 66 16.92 1.77 30.14
CA ILE A 66 17.73 2.96 30.41
C ILE A 66 16.83 4.09 30.90
N SER A 67 17.24 4.74 32.00
CA SER A 67 16.45 5.74 32.70
C SER A 67 16.11 6.93 31.79
N PRO A 68 14.89 7.52 31.87
CA PRO A 68 14.52 8.66 31.03
C PRO A 68 15.51 9.85 31.11
N ARG A 69 16.10 10.09 32.30
CA ARG A 69 17.14 11.11 32.52
C ARG A 69 18.41 10.81 31.73
N LEU A 70 18.90 9.57 31.73
CA LEU A 70 20.10 9.20 30.97
C LEU A 70 19.81 9.11 29.46
N ARG A 71 18.66 8.55 29.10
CA ARG A 71 18.19 8.40 27.71
C ARG A 71 18.13 9.75 26.98
N TYR A 72 17.49 10.76 27.56
CA TYR A 72 17.47 12.12 27.01
C TYR A 72 18.88 12.65 26.73
N LYS A 73 19.79 12.54 27.70
CA LYS A 73 21.16 13.05 27.61
C LYS A 73 22.03 12.28 26.63
N LEU A 74 21.85 10.97 26.51
CA LEU A 74 22.50 10.14 25.50
C LEU A 74 22.12 10.59 24.09
N HIS A 75 20.84 10.89 23.83
CA HIS A 75 20.41 11.45 22.56
C HIS A 75 20.91 12.89 22.37
N SER A 76 20.87 13.74 23.41
CA SER A 76 21.41 15.11 23.33
C SER A 76 22.90 15.11 23.00
N PHE A 77 23.68 14.25 23.66
CA PHE A 77 25.10 14.05 23.38
C PHE A 77 25.32 13.59 21.94
N ARG A 78 24.60 12.55 21.48
CA ARG A 78 24.70 12.09 20.09
C ARG A 78 24.46 13.24 19.12
N ASN A 79 23.37 14.00 19.29
CA ASN A 79 23.01 15.07 18.37
C ASN A 79 24.08 16.19 18.39
N GLN A 80 24.55 16.60 19.58
CA GLN A 80 25.68 17.56 19.71
C GLN A 80 26.97 17.04 19.07
N PHE A 81 27.29 15.75 19.22
CA PHE A 81 28.48 15.14 18.64
C PHE A 81 28.39 15.00 17.11
N GLN A 82 27.19 14.74 16.56
CA GLN A 82 26.94 14.66 15.13
C GLN A 82 26.85 16.03 14.43
N GLN A 83 26.51 17.10 15.16
CA GLN A 83 26.61 18.49 14.65
C GLN A 83 28.02 19.09 14.83
N SER A 84 28.78 18.58 15.82
CA SER A 84 30.22 18.47 15.69
C SER A 84 30.58 17.52 14.53
N ALA A 85 31.84 17.50 14.10
CA ALA A 85 32.18 17.25 12.69
C ALA A 85 31.47 18.23 11.73
N GLU A 86 30.19 18.04 11.39
CA GLU A 86 29.47 18.66 10.24
C GLU A 86 29.65 20.18 10.06
N LYS A 87 29.57 20.99 11.13
CA LYS A 87 29.72 22.46 11.03
C LYS A 87 31.16 22.92 11.18
N GLU A 88 31.64 23.83 10.33
CA GLU A 88 32.90 24.54 10.55
C GLU A 88 32.74 25.61 11.64
N GLY A 89 33.64 25.63 12.62
CA GLY A 89 33.59 26.55 13.75
C GLY A 89 34.44 26.08 14.94
N GLU A 90 34.73 26.99 15.86
CA GLU A 90 35.44 26.70 17.11
C GLU A 90 34.54 25.86 18.04
N LYS A 91 35.05 24.72 18.52
CA LYS A 91 34.28 23.70 19.24
C LYS A 91 34.90 23.43 20.59
N ASP A 92 34.08 23.44 21.63
CA ASP A 92 34.49 23.02 22.98
C ASP A 92 34.63 21.50 23.05
N TRP A 93 35.77 21.02 22.54
CA TRP A 93 36.15 19.61 22.59
C TRP A 93 36.41 19.11 24.01
N SER A 94 36.67 20.00 24.99
CA SER A 94 36.76 19.60 26.40
C SER A 94 35.39 19.14 26.88
N ARG A 95 34.37 20.00 26.75
CA ARG A 95 33.01 19.66 27.14
C ARG A 95 32.44 18.46 26.37
N LEU A 96 32.69 18.36 25.06
CA LEU A 96 32.28 17.19 24.29
C LEU A 96 32.96 15.90 24.77
N TYR A 97 34.23 15.98 25.22
CA TYR A 97 34.93 14.84 25.81
C TYR A 97 34.35 14.46 27.18
N ASP A 98 34.11 15.44 28.05
CA ASP A 98 33.53 15.22 29.39
C ASP A 98 32.13 14.60 29.30
N GLN A 99 31.31 15.11 28.37
CA GLN A 99 30.03 14.52 27.97
C GLN A 99 30.18 13.08 27.46
N ALA A 100 31.12 12.82 26.55
CA ALA A 100 31.35 11.49 26.00
C ALA A 100 31.75 10.47 27.08
N LEU A 101 32.67 10.85 27.97
CA LEU A 101 33.12 10.03 29.09
C LEU A 101 31.96 9.72 30.05
N ALA A 102 31.22 10.74 30.49
CA ALA A 102 30.11 10.59 31.44
C ALA A 102 28.95 9.77 30.86
N ILE A 103 28.53 10.03 29.61
CA ILE A 103 27.47 9.25 28.96
C ILE A 103 27.91 7.80 28.79
N THR A 104 29.11 7.55 28.27
CA THR A 104 29.60 6.20 27.99
C THR A 104 29.71 5.35 29.26
N ALA A 105 30.15 5.95 30.38
CA ALA A 105 30.25 5.25 31.67
C ALA A 105 28.88 4.93 32.28
N ASN A 106 27.95 5.89 32.28
CA ASN A 106 26.61 5.73 32.86
C ASN A 106 25.72 4.80 32.03
N VAL A 107 25.80 4.87 30.70
CA VAL A 107 25.04 3.98 29.80
C VAL A 107 25.46 2.54 30.00
N TRP A 108 26.77 2.26 30.08
CA TRP A 108 27.25 0.92 30.38
C TRP A 108 26.84 0.44 31.78
N ALA A 109 26.88 1.33 32.78
CA ALA A 109 26.46 1.03 34.15
C ALA A 109 24.99 0.58 34.22
N GLU A 110 24.07 1.37 33.65
CA GLU A 110 22.64 1.00 33.58
C GLU A 110 22.42 -0.28 32.75
N MET A 111 23.07 -0.42 31.59
CA MET A 111 22.92 -1.62 30.73
C MET A 111 23.39 -2.93 31.38
N GLN A 112 24.36 -2.90 32.28
CA GLN A 112 24.89 -4.09 32.95
C GLN A 112 24.37 -4.30 34.37
N GLY A 113 23.68 -3.30 34.95
CA GLY A 113 23.39 -3.25 36.38
C GLY A 113 24.66 -3.15 37.24
N ALA A 114 25.69 -2.46 36.75
CA ALA A 114 27.03 -2.44 37.34
C ALA A 114 27.40 -1.05 37.88
N THR A 115 28.22 -1.01 38.93
CA THR A 115 28.79 0.24 39.47
C THR A 115 29.99 0.70 38.62
N ILE A 116 30.04 2.01 38.31
CA ILE A 116 31.20 2.63 37.66
C ILE A 116 32.42 2.53 38.60
N PRO A 117 33.61 2.08 38.14
CA PRO A 117 34.80 2.00 38.97
C PRO A 117 35.27 3.35 39.51
N GLU A 118 35.82 3.38 40.73
CA GLU A 118 36.32 4.58 41.42
C GLU A 118 37.30 5.39 40.57
N ALA A 119 38.22 4.71 39.87
CA ALA A 119 39.20 5.31 38.94
C ALA A 119 38.59 6.01 37.70
N LEU A 120 37.28 5.87 37.47
CA LEU A 120 36.52 6.68 36.52
C LEU A 120 35.60 7.67 37.25
N GLN A 121 34.98 7.29 38.37
CA GLN A 121 34.07 8.17 39.13
C GLN A 121 34.72 9.53 39.46
N SER A 122 35.99 9.53 39.88
CA SER A 122 36.73 10.78 40.19
C SER A 122 36.94 11.71 38.98
N ALA A 123 36.72 11.23 37.76
CA ALA A 123 36.84 11.97 36.51
C ALA A 123 35.49 12.25 35.83
N LEU A 124 34.36 11.82 36.40
CA LEU A 124 33.04 12.10 35.86
C LEU A 124 32.46 13.38 36.45
N TYR A 125 32.17 14.35 35.59
CA TYR A 125 31.25 15.43 35.94
C TYR A 125 29.81 14.91 36.04
N ASP A 126 29.00 15.52 36.90
CA ASP A 126 27.58 15.19 37.00
C ASP A 126 26.86 15.49 35.67
N LEU A 127 25.96 14.59 35.30
CA LEU A 127 25.22 14.67 34.06
C LEU A 127 24.26 15.87 34.02
N ASP A 128 23.82 16.47 35.14
CA ASP A 128 23.01 17.70 35.10
C ASP A 128 23.85 18.98 34.90
N THR A 129 25.17 18.94 35.11
CA THR A 129 26.05 20.09 34.81
C THR A 129 26.49 20.09 33.34
N LEU A 130 26.67 18.92 32.75
CA LEU A 130 27.11 18.74 31.36
C LEU A 130 26.02 19.01 30.31
N PHE A 131 24.76 18.72 30.64
CA PHE A 131 23.62 18.79 29.73
C PHE A 131 22.55 19.76 30.25
N PRO A 132 21.87 20.52 29.35
CA PRO A 132 20.74 21.34 29.78
C PRO A 132 19.62 20.47 30.37
N PRO A 133 18.80 20.99 31.29
CA PRO A 133 17.62 20.29 31.77
C PRO A 133 16.65 20.04 30.61
N ALA A 134 15.96 18.90 30.64
CA ALA A 134 14.85 18.66 29.72
C ALA A 134 13.74 19.69 30.00
N ALA A 135 13.20 20.33 28.94
CA ALA A 135 12.16 21.34 29.11
C ALA A 135 10.91 20.75 29.78
N ALA A 136 10.41 21.46 30.79
CA ALA A 136 9.29 21.04 31.63
C ALA A 136 7.97 21.03 30.85
N ILE A 137 7.17 19.99 31.07
CA ILE A 137 5.90 19.75 30.38
C ILE A 137 4.73 20.19 31.25
N LYS A 138 3.76 20.89 30.64
CA LYS A 138 2.50 21.32 31.29
C LYS A 138 1.24 20.64 30.74
N GLY A 139 1.32 20.00 29.56
CA GLY A 139 0.18 19.35 28.92
C GLY A 139 0.58 18.23 27.96
N TYR A 140 -0.38 17.38 27.60
CA TYR A 140 -0.19 16.27 26.67
C TYR A 140 -1.46 16.03 25.84
N HIS A 141 -1.30 15.79 24.54
CA HIS A 141 -2.35 15.43 23.61
C HIS A 141 -1.93 14.18 22.82
N ALA A 142 -2.85 13.22 22.64
CA ALA A 142 -2.56 12.01 21.87
C ALA A 142 -2.35 12.29 20.38
N LYS A 143 -3.18 13.19 19.82
CA LYS A 143 -3.11 13.71 18.45
C LYS A 143 -3.47 15.20 18.46
N ILE A 144 -2.82 15.99 17.62
CA ILE A 144 -3.28 17.33 17.19
C ILE A 144 -3.16 17.38 15.67
N ARG A 145 -4.23 17.77 14.97
CA ARG A 145 -4.25 17.92 13.51
C ARG A 145 -3.97 19.39 13.16
N THR A 146 -2.91 19.63 12.39
CA THR A 146 -2.38 20.99 12.17
C THR A 146 -2.10 21.26 10.69
N VAL A 147 -2.45 22.45 10.21
CA VAL A 147 -1.94 22.99 8.93
C VAL A 147 -0.63 23.71 9.22
N ILE A 148 0.49 23.14 8.77
CA ILE A 148 1.80 23.76 8.86
C ILE A 148 1.90 24.87 7.80
N THR A 149 2.24 26.09 8.23
CA THR A 149 2.28 27.30 7.38
C THR A 149 3.69 27.79 7.08
N ALA A 150 4.70 27.45 7.90
CA ALA A 150 6.10 27.80 7.67
C ALA A 150 7.07 26.91 8.45
N ASP A 151 8.36 26.94 8.06
CA ASP A 151 9.50 26.35 8.78
C ASP A 151 10.50 27.44 9.17
N LEU A 152 10.68 27.66 10.48
CA LEU A 152 11.72 28.50 11.06
C LEU A 152 12.97 27.64 11.30
N GLU A 153 13.68 27.28 10.23
CA GLU A 153 14.74 26.27 10.27
C GLU A 153 15.86 26.59 11.27
N ALA A 154 16.23 27.88 11.39
CA ALA A 154 17.23 28.35 12.36
C ALA A 154 16.83 28.08 13.82
N GLU A 155 15.53 27.95 14.12
CA GLU A 155 14.98 27.60 15.43
C GLU A 155 14.60 26.11 15.55
N SER A 156 14.75 25.31 14.48
CA SER A 156 14.20 23.94 14.38
C SER A 156 12.72 23.88 14.79
N CYS A 157 11.92 24.81 14.26
CA CYS A 157 10.55 25.03 14.67
C CYS A 157 9.64 25.26 13.46
N LEU A 158 8.59 24.46 13.31
CA LEU A 158 7.50 24.76 12.38
C LEU A 158 6.53 25.77 13.02
N LEU A 159 5.82 26.52 12.17
CA LEU A 159 4.60 27.24 12.53
C LEU A 159 3.40 26.51 11.95
N GLY A 160 2.32 26.36 12.72
CA GLY A 160 1.10 25.74 12.22
C GLY A 160 -0.15 26.15 13.00
N VAL A 161 -1.29 25.99 12.36
CA VAL A 161 -2.63 26.28 12.91
C VAL A 161 -3.32 24.95 13.20
N GLU A 162 -3.86 24.77 14.40
CA GLU A 162 -4.72 23.62 14.73
C GLU A 162 -6.08 23.76 14.03
N GLU A 163 -6.47 22.74 13.24
CA GLU A 163 -7.65 22.82 12.37
C GLU A 163 -8.97 22.98 13.14
N SER A 164 -9.08 22.38 14.33
CA SER A 164 -10.30 22.39 15.15
C SER A 164 -10.50 23.66 15.98
N THR A 165 -9.43 24.39 16.29
CA THR A 165 -9.48 25.55 17.22
C THR A 165 -9.07 26.86 16.57
N GLY A 166 -8.39 26.82 15.42
CA GLY A 166 -7.77 27.98 14.79
C GLY A 166 -6.55 28.52 15.57
N LEU A 167 -6.07 27.83 16.60
CA LEU A 167 -4.94 28.28 17.41
C LEU A 167 -3.61 28.09 16.67
N GLU A 168 -2.79 29.15 16.65
CA GLU A 168 -1.42 29.10 16.16
C GLU A 168 -0.47 28.51 17.20
N TYR A 169 0.37 27.58 16.76
CA TYR A 169 1.38 26.93 17.58
C TYR A 169 2.76 26.97 16.94
N LYS A 170 3.77 27.06 17.81
CA LYS A 170 5.17 26.80 17.47
C LYS A 170 5.50 25.34 17.77
N ILE A 171 5.91 24.57 16.76
CA ILE A 171 6.07 23.11 16.83
C ILE A 171 7.54 22.73 16.66
N ARG A 172 8.19 22.21 17.72
CA ARG A 172 9.62 21.87 17.71
C ARG A 172 9.89 20.52 17.03
N TYR A 173 10.85 20.49 16.11
CA TYR A 173 11.42 19.27 15.52
C TYR A 173 12.91 19.14 15.85
N GLY A 174 13.55 18.05 15.43
CA GLY A 174 14.97 17.78 15.72
C GLY A 174 15.25 17.52 17.19
N LEU A 175 14.23 17.28 18.01
CA LEU A 175 14.35 17.14 19.44
C LEU A 175 15.00 15.79 19.81
N PRO A 176 16.11 15.81 20.58
CA PRO A 176 16.75 14.60 21.08
C PRO A 176 15.78 13.70 21.86
N ASP A 177 15.88 12.40 21.61
CA ASP A 177 15.03 11.34 22.18
C ASP A 177 13.52 11.51 21.90
N ARG A 178 13.16 12.38 20.95
CA ARG A 178 11.75 12.64 20.66
C ARG A 178 11.39 12.41 19.21
N ASN A 179 11.78 13.32 18.32
CA ASN A 179 11.29 13.37 16.94
C ASN A 179 12.38 13.63 15.90
N GLU A 180 13.65 13.60 16.30
CA GLU A 180 14.81 13.77 15.43
C GLU A 180 14.93 12.71 14.31
N ASN A 181 14.29 11.54 14.44
CA ASN A 181 14.15 10.60 13.32
C ASN A 181 13.32 11.17 12.17
N PHE A 182 12.34 12.03 12.45
CA PHE A 182 11.52 12.68 11.42
C PHE A 182 12.22 13.87 10.74
N ASN A 183 13.49 14.17 11.04
CA ASN A 183 14.24 15.25 10.37
C ASN A 183 14.29 15.07 8.84
N ALA A 184 14.24 13.84 8.34
CA ALA A 184 14.08 13.57 6.90
C ALA A 184 12.69 13.98 6.40
N SER A 185 11.62 13.64 7.12
CA SER A 185 10.25 14.11 6.83
C SER A 185 10.15 15.63 6.84
N ILE A 186 10.84 16.34 7.74
CA ILE A 186 10.85 17.82 7.74
C ILE A 186 11.55 18.40 6.50
N ARG A 187 12.63 17.77 6.02
CA ARG A 187 13.23 18.14 4.72
C ARG A 187 12.28 17.85 3.55
N LEU A 188 11.49 16.78 3.62
CA LEU A 188 10.49 16.46 2.60
C LEU A 188 9.33 17.47 2.58
N LEU A 189 8.85 17.95 3.74
CA LEU A 189 7.86 19.05 3.80
C LEU A 189 8.30 20.22 2.90
N ARG A 190 9.54 20.69 3.08
CA ARG A 190 10.13 21.76 2.28
C ARG A 190 10.34 21.40 0.81
N ALA A 191 10.82 20.20 0.51
CA ALA A 191 11.25 19.82 -0.84
C ALA A 191 10.14 19.29 -1.76
N ALA A 192 9.08 18.70 -1.21
CA ALA A 192 8.02 18.01 -1.96
C ALA A 192 6.64 18.67 -1.85
N PHE A 193 6.29 19.21 -0.68
CA PHE A 193 4.95 19.73 -0.41
C PHE A 193 4.88 21.25 -0.52
N GLY A 194 5.87 21.94 0.04
CA GLY A 194 5.77 23.37 0.34
C GLY A 194 4.89 23.63 1.56
N PHE A 195 4.41 24.87 1.67
CA PHE A 195 3.44 25.29 2.69
C PHE A 195 2.30 26.07 2.01
N PRO A 196 1.04 25.99 2.50
CA PRO A 196 0.61 25.20 3.67
C PRO A 196 0.50 23.69 3.40
N VAL A 197 0.56 22.87 4.45
CA VAL A 197 0.39 21.41 4.38
C VAL A 197 -0.16 20.83 5.69
N THR A 198 -1.19 19.99 5.61
CA THR A 198 -1.78 19.32 6.80
C THR A 198 -0.84 18.21 7.31
N VAL A 199 -0.62 18.21 8.62
CA VAL A 199 0.21 17.24 9.34
C VAL A 199 -0.49 16.85 10.64
N ASN A 200 -0.61 15.54 10.88
CA ASN A 200 -0.97 15.00 12.19
C ASN A 200 0.26 14.94 13.09
N LEU A 201 0.17 15.60 14.24
CA LEU A 201 1.15 15.59 15.31
C LEU A 201 0.74 14.54 16.34
N LEU A 202 1.59 13.54 16.59
CA LEU A 202 1.27 12.43 17.50
C LEU A 202 2.09 12.49 18.80
N GLU A 203 1.46 12.08 19.91
CA GLU A 203 2.01 12.15 21.28
C GLU A 203 2.65 13.51 21.60
N VAL A 204 1.84 14.56 21.52
CA VAL A 204 2.28 15.95 21.62
C VAL A 204 2.39 16.35 23.08
N GLU A 205 3.61 16.65 23.52
CA GLU A 205 3.84 17.35 24.78
C GLU A 205 3.75 18.86 24.56
N VAL A 206 3.17 19.58 25.52
CA VAL A 206 3.15 21.05 25.56
C VAL A 206 4.11 21.48 26.66
N ASP A 207 5.14 22.27 26.33
CA ASP A 207 6.07 22.79 27.33
C ASP A 207 5.57 24.08 28.02
N GLN A 208 6.31 24.57 29.01
CA GLN A 208 5.96 25.77 29.77
C GLN A 208 5.74 26.99 28.86
N ASP A 209 6.55 27.15 27.82
CA ASP A 209 6.49 28.24 26.85
C ASP A 209 5.39 28.03 25.78
N SER A 210 4.62 26.95 25.88
CA SER A 210 3.52 26.57 24.97
C SER A 210 3.97 26.07 23.60
N TYR A 211 5.24 25.68 23.43
CA TYR A 211 5.66 24.99 22.23
C TYR A 211 5.11 23.57 22.22
N LEU A 212 4.63 23.15 21.05
CA LEU A 212 4.24 21.77 20.78
C LEU A 212 5.49 20.93 20.49
N ARG A 213 5.61 19.80 21.18
CA ARG A 213 6.71 18.85 21.09
C ARG A 213 6.11 17.49 20.71
N PRO A 214 5.84 17.23 19.42
CA PRO A 214 5.31 15.93 18.97
C PRO A 214 6.37 14.83 19.05
N ARG A 215 5.95 13.57 19.18
CA ARG A 215 6.79 12.38 18.98
C ARG A 215 6.96 12.07 17.49
N ALA A 216 5.89 12.21 16.73
CA ALA A 216 5.85 11.89 15.30
C ALA A 216 5.06 12.93 14.50
N PHE A 217 5.41 13.02 13.23
CA PHE A 217 4.74 13.84 12.21
C PHE A 217 4.20 12.90 11.14
N VAL A 218 2.93 13.02 10.77
CA VAL A 218 2.29 12.26 9.69
C VAL A 218 1.79 13.27 8.65
N ILE A 219 2.47 13.33 7.49
CA ILE A 219 2.32 14.40 6.48
C ILE A 219 1.23 14.04 5.47
N GLU A 220 0.30 14.94 5.17
CA GLU A 220 -0.95 14.62 4.43
C GLU A 220 -1.60 13.33 4.99
N PRO A 221 -2.11 13.35 6.24
CA PRO A 221 -2.68 12.17 6.90
C PRO A 221 -3.83 11.53 6.12
N ASP A 222 -4.56 12.32 5.33
CA ASP A 222 -5.69 11.85 4.51
C ASP A 222 -5.25 11.00 3.31
N PHE A 223 -3.99 11.10 2.88
CA PHE A 223 -3.44 10.23 1.83
C PHE A 223 -3.08 8.87 2.44
N LEU A 224 -4.05 7.96 2.53
CA LEU A 224 -3.83 6.62 3.10
C LEU A 224 -2.89 5.79 2.22
N ILE A 225 -1.81 5.29 2.82
CA ILE A 225 -0.86 4.36 2.20
C ILE A 225 -1.11 2.93 2.71
N ASP A 226 -1.06 1.94 1.83
CA ASP A 226 -1.16 0.54 2.21
C ASP A 226 0.01 0.11 3.12
N VAL A 227 -0.32 -0.56 4.23
CA VAL A 227 0.67 -1.13 5.15
C VAL A 227 1.68 -2.07 4.44
N THR A 228 1.24 -2.80 3.42
CA THR A 228 2.09 -3.66 2.58
C THR A 228 3.12 -2.86 1.79
N ALA A 229 2.74 -1.72 1.21
CA ALA A 229 3.64 -0.86 0.45
C ALA A 229 4.76 -0.27 1.31
N ILE A 230 4.44 0.13 2.55
CA ILE A 230 5.45 0.59 3.52
C ILE A 230 6.38 -0.57 3.90
N ALA A 231 5.81 -1.74 4.23
CA ALA A 231 6.58 -2.90 4.67
C ALA A 231 7.55 -3.43 3.60
N GLU A 232 7.19 -3.39 2.32
CA GLU A 232 8.07 -3.81 1.21
C GLU A 232 9.30 -2.93 1.03
N CYS A 233 9.29 -1.68 1.52
CA CYS A 233 10.46 -0.81 1.53
C CYS A 233 11.52 -1.24 2.57
N PHE A 234 11.21 -2.13 3.52
CA PHE A 234 12.15 -2.59 4.56
C PHE A 234 12.92 -3.83 4.12
N GLN A 235 14.08 -3.61 3.52
CA GLN A 235 14.98 -4.64 3.01
C GLN A 235 16.04 -5.02 4.06
N PRO A 236 16.69 -6.21 3.97
CA PRO A 236 17.78 -6.58 4.87
C PRO A 236 19.00 -5.64 4.80
N SER A 237 19.13 -4.84 3.74
CA SER A 237 20.16 -3.81 3.57
C SER A 237 19.80 -2.45 4.19
N GLY A 238 18.53 -2.20 4.52
CA GLY A 238 18.03 -0.89 4.95
C GLY A 238 16.65 -0.58 4.39
N GLN A 239 16.25 0.69 4.51
CA GLN A 239 15.00 1.20 3.95
C GLN A 239 15.22 1.71 2.53
N GLU A 240 14.38 1.29 1.59
CA GLU A 240 14.44 1.68 0.18
C GLU A 240 13.07 2.18 -0.31
N PRO A 241 12.63 3.41 0.05
CA PRO A 241 11.33 3.96 -0.34
C PRO A 241 11.08 3.97 -1.86
N LEU A 242 12.14 4.03 -2.66
CA LEU A 242 12.08 4.03 -4.13
C LEU A 242 11.46 2.75 -4.72
N LEU A 243 11.53 1.61 -4.01
CA LEU A 243 10.97 0.34 -4.48
C LEU A 243 9.46 0.42 -4.72
N TYR A 244 8.78 1.29 -3.98
CA TYR A 244 7.37 1.62 -4.17
C TYR A 244 7.09 2.12 -5.60
N LEU A 245 7.90 3.06 -6.10
CA LEU A 245 7.75 3.61 -7.45
C LEU A 245 8.07 2.58 -8.53
N LEU A 246 9.09 1.74 -8.34
CA LEU A 246 9.39 0.67 -9.30
C LEU A 246 8.24 -0.32 -9.43
N LYS A 247 7.66 -0.77 -8.31
CA LYS A 247 6.50 -1.69 -8.29
C LYS A 247 5.22 -1.08 -8.90
N LYS A 248 5.09 0.25 -8.82
CA LYS A 248 4.00 1.03 -9.41
C LYS A 248 4.12 1.20 -10.92
N LEU A 249 5.33 1.44 -11.43
CA LEU A 249 5.59 1.70 -12.85
C LEU A 249 5.74 0.41 -13.69
N LEU A 250 6.33 -0.64 -13.12
CA LEU A 250 6.69 -1.84 -13.88
C LEU A 250 5.52 -2.82 -14.06
N PRO A 251 5.51 -3.62 -15.14
CA PRO A 251 4.49 -4.64 -15.38
C PRO A 251 4.40 -5.64 -14.23
N PHE A 252 3.18 -6.05 -13.91
CA PHE A 252 2.92 -7.11 -12.96
C PHE A 252 2.84 -8.45 -13.69
N SER A 253 3.59 -9.45 -13.23
CA SER A 253 3.46 -10.83 -13.67
C SER A 253 3.03 -11.72 -12.52
N SER A 254 2.11 -12.64 -12.80
CA SER A 254 1.80 -13.72 -11.87
C SER A 254 3.03 -14.62 -11.70
N SER A 255 3.27 -15.12 -10.49
CA SER A 255 4.38 -16.03 -10.23
C SER A 255 3.89 -17.23 -9.42
N PRO A 256 4.52 -18.42 -9.56
CA PRO A 256 4.15 -19.59 -8.75
C PRO A 256 4.17 -19.33 -7.24
N SER A 257 5.05 -18.43 -6.76
CA SER A 257 5.10 -18.01 -5.36
C SER A 257 3.89 -17.19 -4.92
N LEU A 258 3.39 -16.30 -5.80
CA LEU A 258 2.18 -15.52 -5.55
C LEU A 258 0.94 -16.43 -5.50
N ILE A 259 0.81 -17.33 -6.48
CA ILE A 259 -0.31 -18.30 -6.50
C ILE A 259 -0.29 -19.17 -5.26
N ILE A 260 0.88 -19.65 -4.82
CA ILE A 260 1.03 -20.39 -3.54
C ILE A 260 0.65 -19.53 -2.32
N GLY A 261 0.87 -18.21 -2.37
CA GLY A 261 0.33 -17.27 -1.36
C GLY A 261 -1.20 -17.27 -1.34
N ASN A 262 -1.83 -17.05 -2.50
CA ASN A 262 -3.28 -17.02 -2.63
C ASN A 262 -3.94 -18.37 -2.22
N ILE A 263 -3.32 -19.50 -2.60
CA ILE A 263 -3.75 -20.85 -2.19
C ILE A 263 -3.67 -21.01 -0.67
N ALA A 264 -2.63 -20.49 -0.02
CA ALA A 264 -2.50 -20.58 1.42
C ALA A 264 -3.57 -19.75 2.15
N ASN A 265 -3.91 -18.55 1.65
CA ASN A 265 -5.01 -17.76 2.20
C ASN A 265 -6.36 -18.49 2.01
N TYR A 266 -6.67 -18.93 0.79
CA TYR A 266 -7.89 -19.72 0.51
C TYR A 266 -8.02 -20.96 1.41
N PHE A 267 -6.92 -21.70 1.64
CA PHE A 267 -6.94 -22.83 2.58
C PHE A 267 -7.15 -22.39 4.03
N LEU A 268 -6.60 -21.26 4.47
CA LEU A 268 -6.89 -20.74 5.81
C LEU A 268 -8.39 -20.40 5.93
N ASP A 269 -8.97 -19.74 4.93
CA ASP A 269 -10.37 -19.29 4.95
C ASP A 269 -11.34 -20.47 5.02
N GLU A 270 -11.17 -21.47 4.14
CA GLU A 270 -12.04 -22.65 4.12
C GLU A 270 -11.83 -23.57 5.32
N LEU A 271 -10.60 -23.70 5.84
CA LEU A 271 -10.38 -24.45 7.09
C LEU A 271 -10.96 -23.73 8.30
N MET A 272 -10.94 -22.39 8.31
CA MET A 272 -11.59 -21.59 9.35
C MET A 272 -13.12 -21.71 9.29
N ALA A 273 -13.71 -21.93 8.11
CA ALA A 273 -15.13 -22.30 7.98
C ALA A 273 -15.40 -23.75 8.41
N ASN A 274 -14.71 -24.70 7.78
CA ASN A 274 -14.83 -26.14 7.98
C ASN A 274 -13.46 -26.76 8.30
N PRO A 275 -13.10 -26.93 9.59
CA PRO A 275 -11.83 -27.52 9.97
C PRO A 275 -11.63 -28.94 9.47
N GLU A 276 -12.71 -29.68 9.18
CA GLU A 276 -12.66 -31.07 8.70
C GLU A 276 -12.44 -31.20 7.18
N ALA A 277 -12.42 -30.10 6.42
CA ALA A 277 -12.24 -30.09 4.98
C ALA A 277 -10.93 -30.76 4.54
N GLY A 278 -10.98 -31.58 3.49
CA GLY A 278 -9.83 -32.36 3.01
C GLY A 278 -9.01 -31.67 1.90
N PHE A 279 -7.71 -31.97 1.80
CA PHE A 279 -6.89 -31.46 0.68
C PHE A 279 -7.45 -31.85 -0.70
N MET A 280 -7.98 -33.07 -0.83
CA MET A 280 -8.55 -33.57 -2.09
C MET A 280 -9.93 -32.95 -2.42
N GLU A 281 -10.55 -32.26 -1.47
CA GLU A 281 -11.81 -31.52 -1.61
C GLU A 281 -11.54 -30.06 -1.99
N LEU A 282 -10.56 -29.42 -1.32
CA LEU A 282 -10.23 -28.00 -1.54
C LEU A 282 -9.29 -27.76 -2.74
N PHE A 283 -8.30 -28.62 -2.99
CA PHE A 283 -7.32 -28.36 -4.07
C PHE A 283 -7.94 -28.33 -5.48
N PRO A 284 -8.98 -29.13 -5.83
CA PRO A 284 -9.67 -28.94 -7.11
C PRO A 284 -10.28 -27.55 -7.29
N GLN A 285 -10.80 -26.93 -6.22
CA GLN A 285 -11.42 -25.61 -6.28
C GLN A 285 -10.40 -24.50 -6.60
N VAL A 286 -9.14 -24.67 -6.18
CA VAL A 286 -8.02 -23.78 -6.53
C VAL A 286 -7.85 -23.61 -8.05
N PHE A 287 -8.14 -24.66 -8.85
CA PHE A 287 -8.09 -24.56 -10.31
C PHE A 287 -9.16 -23.59 -10.86
N HIS A 288 -10.35 -23.58 -10.26
CA HIS A 288 -11.44 -22.67 -10.63
C HIS A 288 -11.23 -21.23 -10.12
N LEU A 289 -10.43 -21.03 -9.07
CA LEU A 289 -10.04 -19.69 -8.59
C LEU A 289 -9.01 -18.99 -9.47
N PHE A 290 -8.06 -19.74 -10.06
CA PHE A 290 -6.96 -19.19 -10.88
C PHE A 290 -6.84 -19.84 -12.27
N PRO A 291 -7.94 -20.01 -13.03
CA PRO A 291 -7.98 -20.87 -14.20
C PRO A 291 -7.00 -20.41 -15.28
N LEU A 292 -6.98 -19.11 -15.59
CA LEU A 292 -6.11 -18.56 -16.63
C LEU A 292 -4.62 -18.69 -16.27
N GLN A 293 -4.26 -18.47 -15.00
CA GLN A 293 -2.89 -18.68 -14.53
C GLN A 293 -2.49 -20.15 -14.60
N PHE A 294 -3.41 -21.08 -14.32
CA PHE A 294 -3.14 -22.51 -14.55
C PHE A 294 -3.05 -22.87 -16.04
N ALA A 295 -3.74 -22.16 -16.94
CA ALA A 295 -3.74 -22.42 -18.38
C ALA A 295 -2.37 -22.14 -19.05
N THR A 296 -1.68 -21.08 -18.62
CA THR A 296 -0.36 -20.69 -19.15
C THR A 296 0.79 -21.56 -18.63
N MET A 297 0.61 -22.21 -17.47
CA MET A 297 1.63 -23.06 -16.83
C MET A 297 1.88 -24.41 -17.49
N THR A 298 3.12 -24.88 -17.37
CA THR A 298 3.55 -26.24 -17.75
C THR A 298 3.06 -27.31 -16.76
N ASP A 299 3.02 -28.58 -17.18
CA ASP A 299 2.71 -29.71 -16.28
C ASP A 299 3.63 -29.81 -15.06
N GLN A 300 4.89 -29.42 -15.22
CA GLN A 300 5.87 -29.48 -14.14
C GLN A 300 5.57 -28.43 -13.08
N GLU A 301 5.27 -27.19 -13.48
CA GLU A 301 4.91 -26.11 -12.55
C GLU A 301 3.63 -26.43 -11.77
N VAL A 302 2.59 -26.97 -12.44
CA VAL A 302 1.35 -27.36 -11.77
C VAL A 302 1.59 -28.49 -10.74
N LYS A 303 2.41 -29.49 -11.06
CA LYS A 303 2.81 -30.55 -10.11
C LYS A 303 3.58 -29.98 -8.91
N GLU A 304 4.49 -29.03 -9.15
CA GLU A 304 5.22 -28.36 -8.08
C GLU A 304 4.32 -27.50 -7.18
N ILE A 305 3.35 -26.79 -7.77
CA ILE A 305 2.33 -26.04 -7.02
C ILE A 305 1.52 -27.01 -6.16
N MET A 306 1.04 -28.13 -6.70
CA MET A 306 0.28 -29.13 -5.95
C MET A 306 1.08 -29.71 -4.76
N VAL A 307 2.36 -30.03 -4.96
CA VAL A 307 3.24 -30.53 -3.88
C VAL A 307 3.47 -29.48 -2.80
N LYS A 308 3.74 -28.22 -3.18
CA LYS A 308 3.90 -27.10 -2.24
C LYS A 308 2.60 -26.85 -1.47
N ALA A 309 1.47 -26.73 -2.18
CA ALA A 309 0.13 -26.52 -1.64
C ALA A 309 -0.26 -27.60 -0.60
N LYS A 310 0.05 -28.87 -0.86
CA LYS A 310 -0.20 -29.95 0.11
C LYS A 310 0.58 -29.76 1.42
N GLY A 311 1.81 -29.23 1.34
CA GLY A 311 2.60 -28.83 2.52
C GLY A 311 1.96 -27.69 3.31
N HIS A 312 1.52 -26.64 2.60
CA HIS A 312 0.80 -25.50 3.21
C HIS A 312 -0.49 -25.95 3.89
N PHE A 313 -1.32 -26.75 3.20
CA PHE A 313 -2.55 -27.32 3.73
C PHE A 313 -2.30 -28.09 5.03
N ALA A 314 -1.28 -28.97 5.06
CA ALA A 314 -0.99 -29.78 6.26
C ALA A 314 -0.63 -28.92 7.48
N VAL A 315 0.09 -27.81 7.28
CA VAL A 315 0.40 -26.84 8.34
C VAL A 315 -0.86 -26.09 8.77
N LEU A 316 -1.64 -25.55 7.83
CA LEU A 316 -2.84 -24.77 8.12
C LEU A 316 -3.94 -25.60 8.81
N HIS A 317 -4.18 -26.83 8.36
CA HIS A 317 -5.14 -27.75 8.96
C HIS A 317 -4.73 -28.13 10.40
N LYS A 318 -3.43 -28.33 10.68
CA LYS A 318 -2.92 -28.49 12.05
C LYS A 318 -3.10 -27.22 12.89
N MET A 319 -2.83 -26.04 12.31
CA MET A 319 -2.99 -24.76 12.99
C MET A 319 -4.43 -24.54 13.43
N VAL A 320 -5.40 -24.69 12.52
CA VAL A 320 -6.82 -24.44 12.81
C VAL A 320 -7.38 -25.46 13.80
N LYS A 321 -7.07 -26.76 13.64
CA LYS A 321 -7.59 -27.81 14.55
C LYS A 321 -6.97 -27.82 15.95
N MET A 322 -5.71 -27.40 16.11
CA MET A 322 -4.96 -27.61 17.36
C MET A 322 -4.19 -26.38 17.83
N ASP A 323 -3.26 -25.87 17.01
CA ASP A 323 -2.27 -24.91 17.53
C ASP A 323 -2.87 -23.52 17.79
N PHE A 324 -3.93 -23.11 17.08
CA PHE A 324 -4.67 -21.88 17.38
C PHE A 324 -5.28 -21.93 18.78
N ALA A 325 -6.08 -22.95 19.10
CA ALA A 325 -6.66 -23.12 20.43
C ALA A 325 -5.58 -23.17 21.53
N ALA A 326 -4.45 -23.87 21.28
CA ALA A 326 -3.31 -23.93 22.19
C ALA A 326 -2.61 -22.57 22.41
N ASN A 327 -2.69 -21.65 21.44
CA ASN A 327 -2.23 -20.26 21.56
C ASN A 327 -3.35 -19.29 21.99
N GLY A 328 -4.52 -19.80 22.40
CA GLY A 328 -5.69 -19.01 22.79
C GLY A 328 -6.27 -18.17 21.66
N ILE A 329 -6.13 -18.63 20.42
CA ILE A 329 -6.83 -18.12 19.24
C ILE A 329 -8.09 -18.98 19.06
N ASP A 330 -9.24 -18.33 19.11
CA ASP A 330 -10.57 -18.90 19.23
C ASP A 330 -11.35 -18.57 17.95
N ARG A 331 -11.56 -19.60 17.14
CA ARG A 331 -12.12 -19.52 15.77
C ARG A 331 -13.45 -18.77 15.72
N GLU A 332 -14.29 -18.92 16.74
CA GLU A 332 -15.62 -18.30 16.82
C GLU A 332 -15.57 -16.78 17.10
N ASN A 333 -14.38 -16.25 17.43
CA ASN A 333 -14.11 -14.83 17.68
C ASN A 333 -13.17 -14.23 16.62
N CYS A 334 -12.88 -14.97 15.56
CA CYS A 334 -12.02 -14.54 14.47
C CYS A 334 -12.80 -13.92 13.31
N TYR A 335 -12.20 -12.93 12.65
CA TYR A 335 -12.64 -12.29 11.42
C TYR A 335 -11.54 -12.47 10.37
N LEU A 336 -11.96 -12.81 9.14
CA LEU A 336 -11.07 -13.04 8.00
C LEU A 336 -11.09 -11.83 7.06
N GLU A 337 -9.91 -11.50 6.53
CA GLU A 337 -9.69 -10.35 5.66
C GLU A 337 -10.24 -8.97 6.18
N PRO A 338 -10.27 -8.65 7.49
CA PRO A 338 -10.83 -7.39 7.97
C PRO A 338 -9.96 -6.20 7.53
N THR A 339 -10.64 -5.15 7.06
CA THR A 339 -10.02 -3.92 6.55
C THR A 339 -10.23 -2.76 7.53
N PHE A 340 -9.17 -1.98 7.76
CA PHE A 340 -9.15 -0.84 8.66
C PHE A 340 -8.46 0.36 8.01
N TYR A 341 -9.00 1.56 8.26
CA TYR A 341 -8.45 2.84 7.82
C TYR A 341 -7.99 3.66 9.03
N SER A 342 -6.90 4.43 8.88
CA SER A 342 -6.40 5.30 9.94
C SER A 342 -5.79 6.58 9.37
N GLU A 343 -6.60 7.64 9.37
CA GLU A 343 -6.13 9.03 9.16
C GLU A 343 -5.06 9.42 10.19
N THR A 344 -5.18 8.96 11.44
CA THR A 344 -4.22 9.25 12.51
C THR A 344 -2.78 8.89 12.14
N PHE A 345 -2.58 7.75 11.45
CA PHE A 345 -1.27 7.29 10.97
C PHE A 345 -1.09 7.44 9.45
N GLY A 346 -2.12 7.90 8.74
CA GLY A 346 -2.18 8.01 7.28
C GLY A 346 -1.96 6.70 6.55
N ILE A 347 -2.53 5.61 7.06
CA ILE A 347 -2.39 4.25 6.52
C ILE A 347 -3.72 3.51 6.45
N GLN A 348 -3.78 2.54 5.55
CA GLN A 348 -4.86 1.55 5.47
C GLN A 348 -4.28 0.14 5.41
N GLY A 349 -5.07 -0.86 5.79
CA GLY A 349 -4.62 -2.24 5.74
C GLY A 349 -5.74 -3.25 5.86
N ARG A 350 -5.54 -4.37 5.18
CA ARG A 350 -6.32 -5.59 5.32
C ARG A 350 -5.44 -6.64 6.00
N LEU A 351 -5.91 -7.18 7.12
CA LEU A 351 -5.22 -8.25 7.87
C LEU A 351 -5.69 -9.60 7.32
N ASP A 352 -4.90 -10.66 7.41
CA ASP A 352 -5.41 -12.00 7.04
C ASP A 352 -6.40 -12.53 8.10
N LEU A 353 -6.04 -12.44 9.38
CA LEU A 353 -6.86 -12.91 10.51
C LEU A 353 -6.78 -11.97 11.71
N PHE A 354 -7.94 -11.56 12.24
CA PHE A 354 -8.07 -10.79 13.46
C PHE A 354 -9.01 -11.49 14.45
N GLN A 355 -8.57 -11.70 15.69
CA GLN A 355 -9.47 -12.05 16.77
C GLN A 355 -9.87 -10.79 17.52
N ASP A 356 -11.18 -10.52 17.60
CA ASP A 356 -11.72 -9.59 18.57
C ASP A 356 -12.39 -10.35 19.71
N LYS A 357 -11.90 -10.11 20.93
CA LYS A 357 -12.36 -10.74 22.17
C LYS A 357 -11.94 -9.84 23.31
N GLU A 358 -12.88 -9.51 24.20
CA GLU A 358 -12.63 -8.61 25.33
C GLU A 358 -11.35 -8.96 26.09
N GLY A 359 -10.43 -8.01 26.19
CA GLY A 359 -9.13 -8.16 26.87
C GLY A 359 -8.13 -9.13 26.20
N ALA A 360 -8.44 -9.71 25.03
CA ALA A 360 -7.66 -10.79 24.43
C ALA A 360 -7.63 -10.75 22.89
N SER A 361 -7.60 -9.57 22.27
CA SER A 361 -7.51 -9.43 20.82
C SER A 361 -6.17 -9.91 20.25
N LYS A 362 -6.16 -10.41 19.00
CA LYS A 362 -4.97 -10.98 18.34
C LYS A 362 -4.95 -10.70 16.86
N ILE A 363 -3.75 -10.50 16.31
CA ILE A 363 -3.50 -10.37 14.87
C ILE A 363 -2.66 -11.56 14.42
N VAL A 364 -3.04 -12.21 13.33
CA VAL A 364 -2.21 -13.24 12.69
C VAL A 364 -2.05 -12.90 11.20
N GLU A 365 -0.81 -12.64 10.80
CA GLU A 365 -0.42 -12.42 9.40
C GLU A 365 0.06 -13.73 8.76
N LEU A 366 -0.51 -14.15 7.64
CA LEU A 366 -0.17 -15.38 6.93
C LEU A 366 0.92 -15.12 5.88
N LYS A 367 1.97 -15.93 5.90
CA LYS A 367 3.08 -15.87 4.92
C LYS A 367 3.41 -17.26 4.39
N SER A 368 3.29 -17.42 3.07
CA SER A 368 3.64 -18.66 2.37
C SER A 368 5.15 -18.83 2.21
N GLY A 369 5.89 -17.76 1.91
CA GLY A 369 7.35 -17.80 1.79
C GLY A 369 8.07 -18.24 3.09
N LYS A 370 9.27 -18.81 2.98
CA LYS A 370 10.11 -19.08 4.17
C LYS A 370 10.67 -17.77 4.74
N PRO A 371 10.91 -17.65 6.05
CA PRO A 371 11.60 -16.51 6.64
C PRO A 371 13.00 -16.31 6.02
N PHE A 372 13.17 -15.20 5.30
CA PHE A 372 14.46 -14.72 4.81
C PHE A 372 15.11 -13.76 5.82
N MET A 373 16.43 -13.89 6.05
CA MET A 373 17.24 -13.08 6.97
C MET A 373 16.54 -12.78 8.31
N ALA A 374 16.08 -13.85 8.96
CA ALA A 374 15.18 -13.75 10.10
C ALA A 374 15.83 -13.06 11.33
N ASN A 375 15.05 -12.19 11.97
CA ASN A 375 15.37 -11.56 13.25
C ASN A 375 15.35 -12.59 14.41
N LEU A 376 15.64 -12.13 15.64
CA LEU A 376 15.63 -12.96 16.86
C LEU A 376 14.29 -13.67 17.11
N TYR A 377 13.17 -13.09 16.68
CA TYR A 377 11.83 -13.68 16.77
C TYR A 377 11.55 -14.72 15.66
N GLY A 378 12.49 -14.89 14.73
CA GLY A 378 12.36 -15.78 13.58
C GLY A 378 11.57 -15.18 12.43
N LEU A 379 11.46 -13.85 12.34
CA LEU A 379 10.62 -13.13 11.38
C LEU A 379 11.47 -12.42 10.33
N SER A 380 11.01 -12.41 9.08
CA SER A 380 11.54 -11.50 8.05
C SER A 380 11.18 -10.07 8.38
N HIS A 381 12.10 -9.15 8.11
CA HIS A 381 12.00 -7.76 8.54
C HIS A 381 10.76 -7.05 7.98
N ASN A 382 10.51 -7.14 6.67
CA ASN A 382 9.30 -6.64 6.02
C ASN A 382 8.00 -7.21 6.66
N HIS A 383 7.92 -8.53 6.88
CA HIS A 383 6.74 -9.15 7.49
C HIS A 383 6.52 -8.63 8.92
N PHE A 384 7.60 -8.47 9.68
CA PHE A 384 7.54 -7.88 11.03
C PHE A 384 7.04 -6.43 11.02
N ILE A 385 7.54 -5.59 10.11
CA ILE A 385 7.07 -4.21 9.94
C ILE A 385 5.58 -4.18 9.57
N GLN A 386 5.14 -5.02 8.63
CA GLN A 386 3.73 -5.14 8.25
C GLN A 386 2.85 -5.44 9.46
N THR A 387 3.23 -6.43 10.28
CA THR A 387 2.48 -6.84 11.47
C THR A 387 2.42 -5.77 12.56
N ILE A 388 3.51 -5.04 12.83
CA ILE A 388 3.49 -3.95 13.83
C ILE A 388 2.80 -2.67 13.31
N LEU A 389 2.53 -2.56 12.01
CA LEU A 389 1.67 -1.51 11.44
C LEU A 389 0.19 -1.87 11.53
N TYR A 390 -0.19 -3.15 11.37
CA TYR A 390 -1.55 -3.60 11.68
C TYR A 390 -1.90 -3.41 13.17
N ASP A 391 -0.93 -3.58 14.07
CA ASP A 391 -1.03 -3.23 15.49
C ASP A 391 -1.38 -1.73 15.71
N LEU A 392 -0.82 -0.81 14.91
CA LEU A 392 -1.18 0.61 14.95
C LEU A 392 -2.59 0.88 14.38
N LEU A 393 -2.96 0.23 13.27
CA LEU A 393 -4.29 0.35 12.66
C LEU A 393 -5.38 -0.03 13.68
N VAL A 394 -5.32 -1.24 14.23
CA VAL A 394 -6.29 -1.72 15.23
C VAL A 394 -6.32 -0.80 16.45
N LYS A 395 -5.18 -0.36 16.98
CA LYS A 395 -5.14 0.58 18.11
C LYS A 395 -5.77 1.93 17.79
N SER A 396 -5.65 2.43 16.56
CA SER A 396 -6.27 3.71 16.19
C SER A 396 -7.78 3.61 16.01
N VAL A 397 -8.29 2.52 15.44
CA VAL A 397 -9.72 2.31 15.20
C VAL A 397 -10.48 2.10 16.51
N TYR A 398 -9.90 1.33 17.43
CA TYR A 398 -10.48 1.02 18.74
C TYR A 398 -9.87 1.88 19.87
N GLU A 399 -9.49 3.12 19.57
CA GLU A 399 -9.04 4.17 20.52
C GLU A 399 -8.06 3.74 21.64
N ASN A 400 -7.18 2.75 21.37
CA ASN A 400 -6.26 2.06 22.28
C ASN A 400 -6.89 1.19 23.39
N GLU A 401 -8.20 0.94 23.35
CA GLU A 401 -8.87 -0.05 24.20
C GLU A 401 -8.34 -1.47 23.92
N LEU A 402 -8.16 -1.80 22.63
CA LEU A 402 -7.57 -3.06 22.20
C LEU A 402 -6.03 -3.00 22.18
N LYS A 403 -5.40 -4.02 22.76
CA LYS A 403 -3.95 -4.24 22.77
C LYS A 403 -3.62 -5.61 22.20
N PRO A 404 -3.65 -5.76 20.86
CA PRO A 404 -3.56 -7.07 20.24
C PRO A 404 -2.22 -7.75 20.51
N THR A 405 -2.27 -9.08 20.69
CA THR A 405 -1.07 -9.92 20.63
C THR A 405 -0.84 -10.33 19.17
N ASN A 406 0.31 -9.94 18.61
CA ASN A 406 0.53 -10.05 17.17
C ASN A 406 1.40 -11.28 16.83
N TYR A 407 1.04 -11.97 15.75
CA TYR A 407 1.71 -13.18 15.28
C TYR A 407 1.90 -13.15 13.77
N ILE A 408 2.89 -13.92 13.30
CA ILE A 408 3.08 -14.26 11.89
C ILE A 408 3.05 -15.78 11.76
N LEU A 409 2.20 -16.26 10.86
CA LEU A 409 2.01 -17.66 10.52
C LEU A 409 2.74 -18.00 9.21
N TYR A 410 3.88 -18.67 9.34
CA TYR A 410 4.65 -19.17 8.20
C TYR A 410 4.16 -20.55 7.76
N SER A 411 3.22 -20.61 6.83
CA SER A 411 2.59 -21.88 6.41
C SER A 411 3.50 -22.84 5.65
N SER A 412 4.69 -22.41 5.21
CA SER A 412 5.75 -23.30 4.69
C SER A 412 6.63 -23.94 5.77
N ASN A 413 6.40 -23.67 7.06
CA ASN A 413 7.18 -24.21 8.17
C ASN A 413 6.32 -25.10 9.07
N TYR A 414 6.70 -26.37 9.25
CA TYR A 414 5.93 -27.34 10.03
C TYR A 414 6.24 -27.32 11.54
N GLU A 415 7.48 -27.03 11.93
CA GLU A 415 7.93 -27.13 13.33
C GLU A 415 7.52 -25.91 14.16
N LYS A 416 7.74 -24.70 13.62
CA LYS A 416 7.38 -23.43 14.25
C LYS A 416 6.70 -22.50 13.23
N PRO A 417 5.47 -22.84 12.81
CA PRO A 417 4.66 -22.02 11.89
C PRO A 417 4.31 -20.65 12.50
N LEU A 418 3.64 -20.65 13.66
CA LEU A 418 3.20 -19.43 14.34
C LEU A 418 4.32 -18.82 15.18
N ARG A 419 4.57 -17.52 15.03
CA ARG A 419 5.67 -16.78 15.68
C ARG A 419 5.17 -15.44 16.19
N TYR A 420 5.50 -15.12 17.44
CA TYR A 420 5.13 -13.85 18.06
C TYR A 420 5.92 -12.67 17.47
N ALA A 421 5.23 -11.56 17.21
CA ALA A 421 5.76 -10.31 16.67
C ALA A 421 5.53 -9.17 17.67
N PRO A 422 6.49 -8.88 18.58
CA PRO A 422 6.31 -7.83 19.59
C PRO A 422 6.20 -6.43 18.97
N PRO A 423 5.32 -5.55 19.46
CA PRO A 423 5.29 -4.16 19.02
C PRO A 423 6.56 -3.42 19.49
N VAL A 424 7.38 -2.99 18.54
CA VAL A 424 8.62 -2.25 18.80
C VAL A 424 8.44 -0.80 18.35
N LYS A 425 8.30 0.10 19.32
CA LYS A 425 7.96 1.51 19.05
C LYS A 425 8.97 2.23 18.16
N ALA A 426 10.27 1.95 18.31
CA ALA A 426 11.30 2.52 17.43
C ALA A 426 11.07 2.17 15.95
N GLN A 427 10.67 0.93 15.67
CA GLN A 427 10.42 0.42 14.31
C GLN A 427 9.08 0.91 13.76
N GLN A 428 8.06 1.08 14.62
CA GLN A 428 6.81 1.78 14.27
C GLN A 428 7.08 3.23 13.84
N MET A 429 7.94 3.97 14.56
CA MET A 429 8.30 5.35 14.20
C MET A 429 9.16 5.42 12.93
N GLU A 430 10.08 4.47 12.72
CA GLU A 430 10.79 4.30 11.45
C GLU A 430 9.83 4.03 10.27
N ALA A 431 8.79 3.23 10.48
CA ALA A 431 7.79 2.94 9.45
C ALA A 431 6.89 4.15 9.13
N MET A 432 6.57 5.00 10.11
CA MET A 432 5.88 6.28 9.87
C MET A 432 6.75 7.28 9.10
N GLU A 433 8.06 7.28 9.35
CA GLU A 433 9.00 8.10 8.58
C GLU A 433 9.10 7.64 7.11
N VAL A 434 9.13 6.31 6.86
CA VAL A 434 9.07 5.73 5.51
C VAL A 434 7.72 6.01 4.85
N ARG A 435 6.60 5.94 5.59
CA ARG A 435 5.27 6.32 5.08
C ARG A 435 5.25 7.76 4.58
N ASN A 436 5.87 8.71 5.30
CA ASN A 436 6.02 10.08 4.82
C ASN A 436 6.89 10.19 3.56
N HIS A 437 7.92 9.35 3.40
CA HIS A 437 8.68 9.29 2.15
C HIS A 437 7.81 8.81 0.98
N LEU A 438 6.95 7.82 1.17
CA LEU A 438 6.05 7.31 0.13
C LEU A 438 5.06 8.40 -0.33
N VAL A 439 4.44 9.13 0.61
CA VAL A 439 3.56 10.26 0.28
C VAL A 439 4.33 11.40 -0.41
N ALA A 440 5.57 11.69 0.00
CA ALA A 440 6.40 12.68 -0.69
C ALA A 440 6.74 12.27 -2.13
N LEU A 441 7.01 10.98 -2.38
CA LEU A 441 7.22 10.46 -3.75
C LEU A 441 5.96 10.60 -4.60
N GLU A 442 4.77 10.28 -4.07
CA GLU A 442 3.49 10.56 -4.76
C GLU A 442 3.31 12.05 -5.05
N ARG A 443 3.54 12.92 -4.06
CA ARG A 443 3.42 14.37 -4.23
C ARG A 443 4.36 14.91 -5.31
N MET A 444 5.62 14.47 -5.33
CA MET A 444 6.60 14.86 -6.34
C MET A 444 6.26 14.34 -7.75
N LEU A 445 5.50 13.24 -7.89
CA LEU A 445 4.95 12.82 -9.19
C LEU A 445 3.85 13.77 -9.69
N THR A 446 3.17 14.54 -8.85
CA THR A 446 2.09 15.44 -9.31
C THR A 446 2.60 16.68 -10.06
N GLY A 447 3.86 17.06 -9.84
CA GLY A 447 4.42 18.35 -10.24
C GLY A 447 4.46 18.63 -11.75
N TRP A 448 4.30 19.91 -12.11
CA TRP A 448 4.55 20.45 -13.46
C TRP A 448 5.82 21.30 -13.44
N THR A 449 6.94 20.75 -13.89
CA THR A 449 8.11 21.57 -14.26
C THR A 449 8.38 21.44 -15.75
N PHE A 450 7.96 22.44 -16.52
CA PHE A 450 8.56 22.65 -17.84
C PHE A 450 10.01 23.09 -17.68
N LEU A 451 10.88 22.66 -18.58
CA LEU A 451 12.32 22.97 -18.60
C LEU A 451 12.66 24.47 -18.80
N LYS A 452 11.67 25.38 -18.86
CA LYS A 452 11.87 26.80 -19.22
C LYS A 452 11.87 27.80 -18.06
N ASP A 453 11.21 27.49 -16.94
CA ASP A 453 11.15 28.39 -15.78
C ASP A 453 12.13 28.00 -14.66
N ALA A 454 13.08 27.11 -14.97
CA ALA A 454 14.15 26.68 -14.08
C ALA A 454 15.26 27.74 -13.96
N GLY A 455 14.90 28.94 -13.48
CA GLY A 455 15.88 29.92 -13.01
C GLY A 455 16.66 29.37 -11.80
N GLU A 456 17.90 29.85 -11.63
CA GLU A 456 18.76 29.52 -10.48
C GLU A 456 18.04 29.91 -9.18
N GLY A 457 17.54 28.91 -8.44
CA GLY A 457 16.77 29.10 -7.20
C GLY A 457 15.42 28.37 -7.16
N SER A 458 14.91 27.86 -8.29
CA SER A 458 13.69 27.04 -8.31
C SER A 458 13.95 25.60 -7.84
N TRP A 459 13.59 25.29 -6.60
CA TRP A 459 13.72 23.93 -6.01
C TRP A 459 12.59 22.98 -6.45
N GLY A 460 12.21 23.03 -7.74
CA GLY A 460 11.08 22.27 -8.29
C GLY A 460 11.39 20.79 -8.54
N TYR A 461 11.00 19.92 -7.61
CA TYR A 461 10.97 18.47 -7.83
C TYR A 461 9.66 18.05 -8.51
N GLY A 462 9.71 17.85 -9.83
CA GLY A 462 8.63 17.20 -10.59
C GLY A 462 9.04 15.81 -11.13
N PRO A 463 8.16 15.13 -11.90
CA PRO A 463 8.39 13.80 -12.48
C PRO A 463 9.73 13.63 -13.19
N ILE A 464 10.23 14.70 -13.83
CA ILE A 464 11.55 14.76 -14.46
C ILE A 464 12.62 14.23 -13.51
N ARG A 465 12.74 14.79 -12.30
CA ARG A 465 13.83 14.47 -11.38
C ARG A 465 13.68 13.09 -10.73
N ILE A 466 12.47 12.58 -10.54
CA ILE A 466 12.23 11.26 -9.97
C ILE A 466 12.55 10.16 -10.98
N LEU A 467 11.94 10.21 -12.18
CA LEU A 467 12.17 9.18 -13.20
C LEU A 467 13.64 9.18 -13.67
N ASP A 468 14.28 10.35 -13.77
CA ASP A 468 15.70 10.45 -14.11
C ASP A 468 16.64 9.92 -13.00
N ALA A 469 16.16 9.83 -11.75
CA ALA A 469 16.90 9.30 -10.60
C ALA A 469 16.75 7.78 -10.40
N LEU A 470 15.88 7.11 -11.16
CA LEU A 470 15.76 5.65 -11.20
C LEU A 470 16.91 5.06 -12.04
N ARG A 471 18.11 4.98 -11.43
CA ARG A 471 19.33 4.42 -12.03
C ARG A 471 20.11 3.53 -11.06
N ILE A 472 20.69 2.44 -11.55
CA ILE A 472 21.37 1.45 -10.71
C ILE A 472 22.64 1.98 -10.03
N ASP A 473 23.29 2.98 -10.59
CA ASP A 473 24.50 3.63 -10.03
C ASP A 473 24.23 4.33 -8.69
N ARG A 474 22.99 4.79 -8.48
CA ARG A 474 22.51 5.41 -7.23
C ARG A 474 22.12 4.40 -6.16
N TYR A 475 21.90 3.13 -6.53
CA TYR A 475 21.44 2.07 -5.61
C TYR A 475 22.29 0.79 -5.70
N PRO A 476 23.63 0.88 -5.53
CA PRO A 476 24.55 -0.27 -5.65
C PRO A 476 24.26 -1.40 -4.64
N GLN A 477 23.52 -1.12 -3.57
CA GLN A 477 23.09 -2.08 -2.55
C GLN A 477 21.97 -3.03 -3.01
N LEU A 478 21.20 -2.68 -4.06
CA LEU A 478 20.10 -3.50 -4.54
C LEU A 478 20.59 -4.82 -5.16
N LYS A 479 19.83 -5.89 -4.93
CA LYS A 479 20.14 -7.27 -5.35
C LYS A 479 18.88 -8.00 -5.79
N GLY A 480 19.06 -9.11 -6.49
CA GLY A 480 17.97 -10.00 -6.90
C GLY A 480 16.94 -9.29 -7.78
N PHE A 481 15.65 -9.54 -7.53
CA PHE A 481 14.55 -8.99 -8.31
C PHE A 481 14.57 -7.46 -8.34
N HIS A 482 14.69 -6.77 -7.20
CA HIS A 482 14.71 -5.30 -7.14
C HIS A 482 15.79 -4.66 -8.02
N ARG A 483 16.97 -5.28 -8.12
CA ARG A 483 18.04 -4.84 -9.02
C ARG A 483 17.67 -5.04 -10.49
N ARG A 484 17.22 -6.24 -10.86
CA ARG A 484 16.78 -6.57 -12.23
C ARG A 484 15.66 -5.63 -12.69
N ASP A 485 14.75 -5.31 -11.79
CA ASP A 485 13.57 -4.50 -12.06
C ASP A 485 13.97 -3.01 -12.26
N LEU A 486 14.92 -2.50 -11.46
CA LEU A 486 15.54 -1.18 -11.70
C LEU A 486 16.35 -1.15 -13.01
N GLU A 487 17.14 -2.19 -13.30
CA GLU A 487 17.90 -2.30 -14.56
C GLU A 487 16.97 -2.36 -15.80
N LEU A 488 15.80 -3.00 -15.67
CA LEU A 488 14.75 -3.00 -16.69
C LEU A 488 14.14 -1.60 -16.88
N PHE A 489 13.84 -0.89 -15.79
CA PHE A 489 13.36 0.49 -15.87
C PHE A 489 14.40 1.38 -16.57
N GLU A 490 15.64 1.38 -16.08
CA GLU A 490 16.72 2.23 -16.57
C GLU A 490 16.99 1.99 -18.06
N LYS A 491 17.15 0.72 -18.46
CA LYS A 491 17.36 0.34 -19.87
C LYS A 491 16.22 0.84 -20.77
N THR A 492 14.97 0.67 -20.36
CA THR A 492 13.80 1.06 -21.16
C THR A 492 13.66 2.58 -21.23
N PHE A 493 13.63 3.25 -20.07
CA PHE A 493 13.37 4.68 -19.98
C PHE A 493 14.49 5.52 -20.60
N PHE A 494 15.76 5.19 -20.38
CA PHE A 494 16.86 5.99 -20.97
C PHE A 494 17.06 5.76 -22.47
N ALA A 495 16.59 4.64 -23.03
CA ALA A 495 16.59 4.39 -24.47
C ALA A 495 15.52 5.17 -25.26
N LEU A 496 14.55 5.80 -24.59
CA LEU A 496 13.57 6.70 -25.21
C LEU A 496 14.23 8.00 -25.71
N ASP A 497 13.68 8.61 -26.77
CA ASP A 497 14.08 9.96 -27.17
C ASP A 497 13.48 11.05 -26.27
N THR A 498 13.77 12.32 -26.56
CA THR A 498 13.29 13.47 -25.78
C THR A 498 11.77 13.55 -25.74
N LEU A 499 11.09 13.38 -26.88
CA LEU A 499 9.64 13.49 -26.97
C LEU A 499 8.95 12.32 -26.27
N GLU A 500 9.50 11.12 -26.40
CA GLU A 500 9.02 9.93 -25.70
C GLU A 500 9.17 10.05 -24.17
N LYS A 501 10.30 10.60 -23.69
CA LYS A 501 10.49 10.91 -22.26
C LYS A 501 9.51 11.96 -21.77
N ASP A 502 9.29 13.02 -22.53
CA ASP A 502 8.37 14.10 -22.14
C ASP A 502 6.91 13.63 -22.15
N TYR A 503 6.51 12.78 -23.10
CA TYR A 503 5.22 12.07 -23.08
C TYR A 503 5.06 11.22 -21.80
N MET A 504 6.05 10.36 -21.51
CA MET A 504 6.05 9.52 -20.29
C MET A 504 5.91 10.36 -19.02
N ARG A 505 6.68 11.44 -18.89
CA ARG A 505 6.66 12.35 -17.72
C ARG A 505 5.32 13.07 -17.59
N ALA A 506 4.80 13.62 -18.68
CA ALA A 506 3.55 14.38 -18.69
C ALA A 506 2.35 13.51 -18.27
N PHE A 507 2.22 12.31 -18.86
CA PHE A 507 1.14 11.39 -18.53
C PHE A 507 1.33 10.72 -17.15
N THR A 508 2.56 10.41 -16.72
CA THR A 508 2.82 9.95 -15.34
C THR A 508 2.32 10.99 -14.33
N GLY A 509 2.62 12.28 -14.56
CA GLY A 509 2.14 13.35 -13.70
C GLY A 509 0.64 13.59 -13.79
N PHE A 510 0.03 13.41 -14.97
CA PHE A 510 -1.43 13.46 -15.12
C PHE A 510 -2.12 12.39 -14.27
N ILE A 511 -1.72 11.13 -14.41
CA ILE A 511 -2.26 10.03 -13.59
C ILE A 511 -2.01 10.29 -12.10
N ALA A 512 -0.85 10.86 -11.72
CA ALA A 512 -0.57 11.20 -10.32
C ALA A 512 -1.48 12.29 -9.74
N ARG A 513 -1.85 13.31 -10.53
CA ARG A 513 -2.82 14.32 -10.10
C ARG A 513 -4.23 13.74 -9.98
N GLU A 514 -4.68 12.99 -10.98
CA GLU A 514 -5.99 12.30 -10.92
C GLU A 514 -6.06 11.33 -9.73
N HIS A 515 -4.97 10.60 -9.45
CA HIS A 515 -4.90 9.69 -8.31
C HIS A 515 -4.87 10.44 -6.97
N GLN A 516 -4.15 11.57 -6.85
CA GLN A 516 -4.19 12.39 -5.64
C GLN A 516 -5.61 12.95 -5.41
N LEU A 517 -6.24 13.51 -6.45
CA LEU A 517 -7.62 14.00 -6.41
C LEU A 517 -8.61 12.91 -6.00
N ALA A 518 -8.48 11.69 -6.54
CA ALA A 518 -9.36 10.59 -6.18
C ALA A 518 -9.19 10.13 -4.71
N LYS A 519 -8.01 10.32 -4.09
CA LYS A 519 -7.76 9.94 -2.69
C LYS A 519 -8.12 11.03 -1.68
N ILE A 520 -7.72 12.28 -1.91
CA ILE A 520 -7.92 13.39 -0.95
C ILE A 520 -8.93 14.47 -1.40
N GLY A 521 -9.41 14.42 -2.64
CA GLY A 521 -10.35 15.39 -3.20
C GLY A 521 -9.72 16.74 -3.58
N ALA A 522 -10.58 17.68 -3.96
CA ALA A 522 -10.24 19.11 -4.03
C ALA A 522 -11.36 19.96 -3.44
N GLN A 523 -11.00 20.87 -2.52
CA GLN A 523 -11.93 21.84 -1.95
C GLN A 523 -12.24 22.93 -2.98
N GLY A 524 -13.51 23.08 -3.37
CA GLY A 524 -13.96 24.07 -4.36
C GLY A 524 -15.45 23.94 -4.70
N LEU A 525 -15.95 24.86 -5.53
CA LEU A 525 -17.37 24.98 -5.90
C LEU A 525 -17.96 23.74 -6.60
N GLU A 526 -17.13 22.90 -7.21
CA GLU A 526 -17.56 21.67 -7.92
C GLU A 526 -17.37 20.38 -7.08
N GLY A 527 -16.87 20.49 -5.84
CA GLY A 527 -16.98 19.44 -4.83
C GLY A 527 -16.49 18.05 -5.24
N THR A 528 -15.30 17.93 -5.85
CA THR A 528 -14.72 16.61 -6.15
C THR A 528 -14.25 15.91 -4.87
N ASN A 529 -15.18 15.20 -4.25
CA ASN A 529 -14.98 14.37 -3.07
C ASN A 529 -14.09 13.15 -3.41
N GLY A 530 -12.88 13.11 -2.86
CA GLY A 530 -12.04 11.90 -2.86
C GLY A 530 -12.38 10.98 -1.69
N VAL A 531 -11.70 9.84 -1.58
CA VAL A 531 -11.88 8.86 -0.47
C VAL A 531 -11.82 9.50 0.92
N ALA A 532 -11.03 10.57 1.11
CA ALA A 532 -10.97 11.27 2.38
C ALA A 532 -12.29 11.92 2.85
N SER A 533 -13.25 12.17 1.95
CA SER A 533 -14.60 12.63 2.31
C SER A 533 -15.31 11.70 3.30
N LEU A 534 -14.98 10.40 3.29
CA LEU A 534 -15.47 9.40 4.25
C LEU A 534 -15.25 9.78 5.72
N TRP A 535 -14.27 10.63 6.04
CA TRP A 535 -14.01 11.13 7.40
C TRP A 535 -13.81 12.65 7.50
N LEU A 536 -13.63 13.37 6.40
CA LEU A 536 -13.54 14.83 6.39
C LEU A 536 -14.91 15.52 6.28
N SER A 537 -15.88 14.90 5.62
CA SER A 537 -17.25 15.44 5.50
C SER A 537 -18.09 15.00 6.69
N SER A 538 -18.91 15.90 7.22
CA SER A 538 -19.94 15.57 8.21
C SER A 538 -21.05 14.70 7.59
N PHE A 539 -21.82 14.02 8.45
CA PHE A 539 -22.99 13.25 8.01
C PHE A 539 -23.97 14.10 7.20
N ASP A 540 -24.27 15.31 7.67
CA ASP A 540 -25.26 16.21 7.07
C ASP A 540 -24.81 16.70 5.68
N GLU A 541 -23.52 16.96 5.49
CA GLU A 541 -22.94 17.31 4.17
C GLU A 541 -23.03 16.14 3.19
N LYS A 542 -22.71 14.92 3.64
CA LYS A 542 -22.82 13.70 2.82
C LYS A 542 -24.27 13.40 2.44
N GLU A 543 -25.22 13.57 3.36
CA GLU A 543 -26.64 13.36 3.09
C GLU A 543 -27.19 14.41 2.12
N ALA A 544 -26.78 15.67 2.24
CA ALA A 544 -27.14 16.74 1.31
C ALA A 544 -26.52 16.57 -0.10
N ALA A 545 -25.33 15.96 -0.19
CA ALA A 545 -24.67 15.61 -1.44
C ALA A 545 -25.21 14.32 -2.08
N PHE A 546 -26.01 13.53 -1.35
CA PHE A 546 -26.45 12.18 -1.70
C PHE A 546 -25.30 11.14 -1.81
N ASP A 547 -24.15 11.41 -1.18
CA ASP A 547 -22.94 10.58 -1.24
C ASP A 547 -22.90 9.46 -0.17
N ILE A 548 -23.91 9.40 0.72
CA ILE A 548 -24.12 8.34 1.71
C ILE A 548 -25.52 7.76 1.60
N ILE A 549 -25.65 6.44 1.78
CA ILE A 549 -26.91 5.78 2.10
C ILE A 549 -26.83 5.24 3.53
N SER A 550 -27.60 5.85 4.43
CA SER A 550 -27.56 5.58 5.87
C SER A 550 -28.85 4.91 6.37
N HIS A 551 -28.86 4.55 7.67
CA HIS A 551 -30.02 3.99 8.36
C HIS A 551 -30.56 2.69 7.73
N LEU A 552 -29.70 1.94 7.03
CA LEU A 552 -30.03 0.65 6.44
C LEU A 552 -30.16 -0.41 7.54
N LYS A 553 -31.16 -1.30 7.45
CA LYS A 553 -31.26 -2.50 8.30
C LYS A 553 -31.10 -3.76 7.46
N ILE A 554 -30.38 -4.74 7.99
CA ILE A 554 -30.23 -6.05 7.36
C ILE A 554 -31.58 -6.75 7.33
N GLU A 555 -31.98 -7.21 6.14
CA GLU A 555 -33.20 -8.00 5.91
C GLU A 555 -32.86 -9.46 5.58
N ILE A 556 -31.84 -9.68 4.74
CA ILE A 556 -31.29 -11.01 4.45
C ILE A 556 -29.76 -10.93 4.56
N ASN A 557 -29.17 -11.84 5.34
CA ASN A 557 -27.73 -11.97 5.51
C ASN A 557 -27.26 -13.32 4.94
N GLN A 558 -26.51 -13.27 3.84
CA GLN A 558 -25.83 -14.40 3.20
C GLN A 558 -24.32 -14.17 3.15
N ALA A 559 -23.76 -13.36 4.05
CA ALA A 559 -22.33 -13.01 4.06
C ALA A 559 -21.38 -14.21 4.18
N GLY A 560 -21.87 -15.34 4.70
CA GLY A 560 -21.14 -16.62 4.82
C GLY A 560 -21.36 -17.62 3.68
N ASP A 561 -22.17 -17.29 2.68
CA ASP A 561 -22.45 -18.15 1.51
C ASP A 561 -21.32 -18.04 0.44
N GLU A 562 -21.36 -18.91 -0.57
CA GLU A 562 -20.41 -18.90 -1.70
C GLU A 562 -20.52 -17.60 -2.54
N GLU A 563 -21.74 -17.08 -2.71
CA GLU A 563 -21.99 -15.70 -3.15
C GLU A 563 -22.33 -14.84 -1.91
N PRO A 564 -21.35 -14.15 -1.30
CA PRO A 564 -21.56 -13.48 -0.01
C PRO A 564 -22.34 -12.16 -0.18
N VAL A 565 -23.67 -12.26 -0.10
CA VAL A 565 -24.62 -11.16 -0.34
C VAL A 565 -25.26 -10.69 0.97
N ILE A 566 -25.54 -9.40 1.08
CA ILE A 566 -26.42 -8.84 2.12
C ILE A 566 -27.48 -7.99 1.43
N ILE A 567 -28.74 -8.20 1.80
CA ILE A 567 -29.86 -7.38 1.37
C ILE A 567 -30.30 -6.52 2.56
N PHE A 568 -30.27 -5.22 2.35
CA PHE A 568 -30.70 -4.21 3.30
C PHE A 568 -32.07 -3.67 2.92
N ARG A 569 -32.95 -3.53 3.93
CA ARG A 569 -34.15 -2.72 3.84
C ARG A 569 -33.82 -1.27 4.17
N LYS A 570 -34.25 -0.34 3.31
CA LYS A 570 -34.26 1.09 3.64
C LYS A 570 -35.30 1.34 4.73
N THR A 571 -35.03 2.29 5.61
CA THR A 571 -35.99 2.66 6.66
C THR A 571 -36.55 4.06 6.40
N ASP A 572 -37.55 4.46 7.19
CA ASP A 572 -38.18 5.80 7.11
C ASP A 572 -37.17 6.96 7.35
N LYS A 573 -35.94 6.63 7.77
CA LYS A 573 -34.80 7.54 7.95
C LYS A 573 -33.77 7.49 6.82
N THR A 574 -33.85 6.52 5.90
CA THR A 574 -32.93 6.41 4.78
C THR A 574 -33.34 7.42 3.71
N ASN A 575 -32.43 8.30 3.29
CA ASN A 575 -32.68 9.24 2.21
C ASN A 575 -33.11 8.48 0.92
N PRO A 576 -34.27 8.82 0.30
CA PRO A 576 -34.72 8.15 -0.92
C PRO A 576 -33.84 8.48 -2.14
N LEU A 577 -33.07 9.57 -2.09
CA LEU A 577 -32.13 10.00 -3.12
C LEU A 577 -30.70 9.60 -2.74
N ALA A 578 -29.96 9.06 -3.71
CA ALA A 578 -28.62 8.54 -3.53
C ALA A 578 -27.86 8.63 -4.87
N ASN A 579 -26.62 9.12 -4.86
CA ASN A 579 -25.76 9.23 -6.04
C ASN A 579 -25.03 7.90 -6.35
N PHE A 580 -25.76 6.79 -6.36
CA PHE A 580 -25.21 5.43 -6.49
C PHE A 580 -25.84 4.65 -7.65
N ARG A 581 -25.11 3.66 -8.16
CA ARG A 581 -25.48 2.81 -9.30
C ARG A 581 -25.12 1.36 -9.03
N VAL A 582 -25.80 0.44 -9.72
CA VAL A 582 -25.41 -0.98 -9.74
C VAL A 582 -24.04 -1.10 -10.41
N GLY A 583 -23.13 -1.82 -9.76
CA GLY A 583 -21.72 -1.94 -10.12
C GLY A 583 -20.78 -1.03 -9.32
N ASP A 584 -21.30 -0.01 -8.61
CA ASP A 584 -20.47 0.88 -7.80
C ASP A 584 -19.84 0.14 -6.60
N ILE A 585 -18.70 0.65 -6.17
CA ILE A 585 -17.88 0.09 -5.08
C ILE A 585 -18.10 0.98 -3.86
N ALA A 586 -18.34 0.36 -2.71
CA ALA A 586 -18.68 1.10 -1.50
C ALA A 586 -18.01 0.52 -0.24
N ALA A 587 -17.80 1.41 0.74
CA ALA A 587 -17.48 1.08 2.11
C ALA A 587 -18.80 0.89 2.89
N LEU A 588 -19.02 -0.34 3.36
CA LEU A 588 -20.10 -0.70 4.27
C LEU A 588 -19.57 -0.74 5.71
N TYR A 589 -20.22 -0.03 6.62
CA TYR A 589 -19.85 0.00 8.04
C TYR A 589 -21.08 0.31 8.95
N PRO A 590 -21.03 -0.02 10.25
CA PRO A 590 -22.13 0.26 11.17
C PRO A 590 -22.39 1.76 11.40
N PHE A 591 -23.65 2.12 11.64
CA PHE A 591 -24.09 3.42 12.14
C PHE A 591 -24.62 3.22 13.57
N GLU A 592 -23.82 3.60 14.58
CA GLU A 592 -24.27 3.65 15.98
C GLU A 592 -24.60 5.09 16.40
N LYS A 593 -23.89 6.08 15.85
CA LYS A 593 -23.98 7.52 16.11
C LYS A 593 -23.77 8.32 14.82
N GLN A 594 -24.26 9.56 14.80
CA GLN A 594 -24.13 10.47 13.64
C GLN A 594 -22.67 10.88 13.34
N ASP A 595 -21.80 10.89 14.35
CA ASP A 595 -20.36 11.16 14.21
C ASP A 595 -19.54 9.92 13.79
N ASP A 596 -20.17 8.79 13.49
CA ASP A 596 -19.44 7.58 13.09
C ASP A 596 -18.98 7.65 11.65
N THR A 597 -17.73 7.24 11.44
CA THR A 597 -17.07 7.18 10.14
C THR A 597 -16.38 5.82 9.99
N VAL A 598 -15.88 5.56 8.78
CA VAL A 598 -15.02 4.41 8.45
C VAL A 598 -13.77 4.26 9.33
N LEU A 599 -13.41 5.28 10.13
CA LEU A 599 -12.25 5.25 11.03
C LEU A 599 -12.52 4.60 12.40
N ARG A 600 -13.78 4.30 12.76
CA ARG A 600 -14.18 3.77 14.08
C ARG A 600 -14.61 2.29 14.08
N SER A 601 -14.51 1.60 12.95
CA SER A 601 -14.97 0.21 12.83
C SER A 601 -14.19 -0.57 11.77
N GLN A 602 -14.47 -1.87 11.65
CA GLN A 602 -14.09 -2.65 10.48
C GLN A 602 -14.88 -2.18 9.26
N VAL A 603 -14.17 -1.90 8.16
CA VAL A 603 -14.77 -1.54 6.87
C VAL A 603 -14.95 -2.79 6.02
N PHE A 604 -16.15 -2.99 5.48
CA PHE A 604 -16.43 -4.02 4.48
C PHE A 604 -16.45 -3.38 3.10
N LYS A 605 -15.50 -3.73 2.23
CA LYS A 605 -15.56 -3.30 0.83
C LYS A 605 -16.59 -4.16 0.09
N VAL A 606 -17.59 -3.52 -0.52
CA VAL A 606 -18.70 -4.18 -1.22
C VAL A 606 -18.84 -3.68 -2.65
N THR A 607 -19.65 -4.38 -3.44
CA THR A 607 -20.19 -3.90 -4.71
C THR A 607 -21.71 -3.88 -4.65
N ILE A 608 -22.33 -2.80 -5.10
CA ILE A 608 -23.80 -2.71 -5.19
C ILE A 608 -24.26 -3.59 -6.36
N ILE A 609 -25.07 -4.60 -6.07
CA ILE A 609 -25.61 -5.54 -7.07
C ILE A 609 -27.11 -5.33 -7.33
N GLY A 610 -27.80 -4.56 -6.49
CA GLY A 610 -29.18 -4.14 -6.69
C GLY A 610 -29.51 -2.87 -5.90
N LEU A 611 -30.24 -1.94 -6.51
CA LEU A 611 -30.63 -0.67 -5.91
C LEU A 611 -32.11 -0.40 -6.23
N GLY A 612 -32.99 -0.80 -5.32
CA GLY A 612 -34.44 -0.63 -5.43
C GLY A 612 -34.97 0.61 -4.71
N GLN A 613 -36.30 0.75 -4.67
CA GLN A 613 -36.96 1.76 -3.82
C GLN A 613 -36.87 1.37 -2.34
N GLU A 614 -37.31 0.16 -1.99
CA GLU A 614 -37.37 -0.36 -0.62
C GLU A 614 -36.07 -1.03 -0.13
N THR A 615 -35.28 -1.61 -1.05
CA THR A 615 -34.14 -2.47 -0.69
C THR A 615 -32.87 -2.15 -1.47
N ILE A 616 -31.73 -2.56 -0.91
CA ILE A 616 -30.40 -2.47 -1.53
C ILE A 616 -29.70 -3.81 -1.33
N SER A 617 -29.19 -4.39 -2.41
CA SER A 617 -28.44 -5.64 -2.39
C SER A 617 -26.97 -5.34 -2.66
N VAL A 618 -26.09 -5.78 -1.76
CA VAL A 618 -24.63 -5.63 -1.90
C VAL A 618 -23.96 -6.98 -1.81
N ARG A 619 -22.88 -7.16 -2.58
CA ARG A 619 -21.98 -8.32 -2.48
C ARG A 619 -20.72 -7.92 -1.73
N LEU A 620 -20.38 -8.64 -0.66
CA LEU A 620 -19.09 -8.50 0.01
C LEU A 620 -17.97 -9.00 -0.91
N ARG A 621 -16.81 -8.35 -0.87
CA ARG A 621 -15.64 -8.85 -1.63
C ARG A 621 -14.98 -10.08 -1.01
N SER A 622 -15.14 -10.23 0.30
CA SER A 622 -14.56 -11.32 1.09
C SER A 622 -15.69 -11.96 1.89
N ARG A 623 -15.88 -13.27 1.71
CA ARG A 623 -16.84 -14.10 2.46
C ARG A 623 -16.55 -14.00 3.96
N GLN A 624 -17.59 -13.93 4.79
CA GLN A 624 -17.48 -13.74 6.23
C GLN A 624 -17.96 -14.97 6.97
N ASN A 625 -17.03 -15.71 7.57
CA ASN A 625 -17.34 -16.90 8.37
C ASN A 625 -17.90 -16.55 9.76
N ASN A 626 -17.60 -15.35 10.27
CA ASN A 626 -18.10 -14.86 11.55
C ASN A 626 -19.16 -13.79 11.30
N LEU A 627 -20.42 -14.13 11.58
CA LEU A 627 -21.58 -13.30 11.26
C LEU A 627 -21.99 -12.34 12.39
N ARG A 628 -21.36 -12.43 13.58
CA ARG A 628 -21.80 -11.71 14.79
C ARG A 628 -21.89 -10.20 14.65
N ILE A 629 -21.05 -9.60 13.80
CA ILE A 629 -21.11 -8.16 13.52
C ILE A 629 -22.38 -7.76 12.75
N PHE A 630 -22.92 -8.66 11.92
CA PHE A 630 -24.17 -8.51 11.17
C PHE A 630 -25.41 -8.94 11.96
N GLU A 631 -25.24 -9.65 13.08
CA GLU A 631 -26.33 -10.08 13.98
C GLU A 631 -26.74 -9.00 15.00
N LYS A 632 -25.95 -7.93 15.15
CA LYS A 632 -26.29 -6.77 15.98
C LYS A 632 -27.48 -6.02 15.36
N ASP A 633 -28.50 -5.69 16.17
CA ASP A 633 -29.58 -4.79 15.75
C ASP A 633 -29.09 -3.33 15.69
N THR A 634 -28.27 -3.04 14.68
CA THR A 634 -27.71 -1.72 14.39
C THR A 634 -28.10 -1.27 12.99
N TYR A 635 -27.92 0.02 12.73
CA TYR A 635 -28.05 0.58 11.38
C TYR A 635 -26.73 0.45 10.62
N TRP A 636 -26.78 0.60 9.31
CA TRP A 636 -25.61 0.52 8.43
C TRP A 636 -25.54 1.72 7.48
N ASN A 637 -24.30 2.11 7.17
CA ASN A 637 -23.92 3.13 6.21
C ASN A 637 -23.28 2.50 4.98
N LEU A 638 -23.52 3.11 3.84
CA LEU A 638 -22.90 2.79 2.56
C LEU A 638 -22.39 4.09 1.92
N GLU A 639 -21.09 4.20 1.71
CA GLU A 639 -20.43 5.36 1.08
C GLU A 639 -19.54 4.92 -0.08
N HIS A 640 -19.30 5.77 -1.08
CA HIS A 640 -18.43 5.45 -2.22
C HIS A 640 -16.99 5.14 -1.79
N ASP A 641 -16.39 4.13 -2.43
CA ASP A 641 -15.01 3.69 -2.16
C ASP A 641 -14.24 3.39 -3.46
N LEU A 642 -12.92 3.55 -3.41
CA LEU A 642 -12.03 3.53 -4.57
C LEU A 642 -11.10 2.30 -4.55
N LEU A 643 -10.58 1.95 -5.74
CA LEU A 643 -9.45 1.04 -5.88
C LEU A 643 -8.27 1.72 -6.57
N ASP A 644 -7.14 1.87 -5.86
CA ASP A 644 -5.85 2.29 -6.42
C ASP A 644 -5.38 1.41 -7.60
N SER A 645 -5.90 0.19 -7.74
CA SER A 645 -5.54 -0.73 -8.82
C SER A 645 -5.86 -0.20 -10.21
N SER A 646 -6.90 0.64 -10.37
CA SER A 646 -7.24 1.25 -11.67
C SER A 646 -6.15 2.21 -12.15
N PHE A 647 -5.66 3.08 -11.27
CA PHE A 647 -4.56 4.01 -11.53
C PHE A 647 -3.24 3.26 -11.75
N ASN A 648 -2.95 2.24 -10.93
CA ASN A 648 -1.76 1.41 -11.09
C ASN A 648 -1.67 0.75 -12.48
N SER A 649 -2.79 0.31 -13.07
CA SER A 649 -2.79 -0.18 -14.45
C SER A 649 -2.42 0.90 -15.47
N MET A 650 -2.83 2.16 -15.29
CA MET A 650 -2.49 3.25 -16.21
C MET A 650 -0.97 3.54 -16.22
N TYR A 651 -0.31 3.53 -15.06
CA TYR A 651 1.16 3.69 -15.00
C TYR A 651 1.89 2.55 -15.72
N ARG A 652 1.39 1.32 -15.57
CA ARG A 652 1.95 0.14 -16.25
C ARG A 652 1.76 0.21 -17.77
N SER A 653 0.61 0.68 -18.26
CA SER A 653 0.39 0.88 -19.69
C SER A 653 1.30 1.97 -20.29
N LEU A 654 1.71 2.99 -19.51
CA LEU A 654 2.77 3.91 -19.95
C LEU A 654 4.12 3.20 -20.10
N PHE A 655 4.50 2.36 -19.13
CA PHE A 655 5.75 1.59 -19.24
C PHE A 655 5.70 0.57 -20.39
N GLU A 656 4.55 -0.07 -20.62
CA GLU A 656 4.30 -0.94 -21.77
C GLU A 656 4.49 -0.19 -23.10
N PHE A 657 3.92 1.03 -23.22
CA PHE A 657 4.19 1.93 -24.35
C PHE A 657 5.70 2.17 -24.53
N ALA A 658 6.45 2.44 -23.45
CA ALA A 658 7.90 2.63 -23.54
C ALA A 658 8.66 1.39 -24.04
N THR A 659 8.18 0.18 -23.72
CA THR A 659 8.75 -1.08 -24.23
C THR A 659 8.36 -1.40 -25.68
N ALA A 660 7.29 -0.80 -26.21
CA ALA A 660 6.82 -1.09 -27.56
C ALA A 660 7.84 -0.70 -28.66
N PRO A 661 7.85 -1.37 -29.83
CA PRO A 661 8.77 -1.05 -30.92
C PRO A 661 8.66 0.40 -31.39
N LYS A 662 9.81 1.04 -31.69
CA LYS A 662 9.87 2.46 -32.12
C LYS A 662 8.87 2.84 -33.23
N PRO A 663 8.62 2.03 -34.28
CA PRO A 663 7.60 2.36 -35.29
C PRO A 663 6.18 2.45 -34.70
N LYS A 664 5.80 1.55 -33.78
CA LYS A 664 4.50 1.56 -33.09
C LYS A 664 4.37 2.78 -32.17
N ARG A 665 5.44 3.16 -31.46
CA ARG A 665 5.46 4.38 -30.64
C ARG A 665 5.33 5.64 -31.49
N ASN A 666 6.08 5.73 -32.60
CA ASN A 666 5.96 6.84 -33.55
C ASN A 666 4.54 6.96 -34.14
N LEU A 667 3.88 5.85 -34.46
CA LEU A 667 2.51 5.82 -34.94
C LEU A 667 1.52 6.36 -33.87
N LEU A 668 1.63 5.88 -32.63
CA LEU A 668 0.80 6.32 -31.51
C LEU A 668 1.03 7.79 -31.12
N LEU A 669 2.25 8.31 -31.30
CA LEU A 669 2.59 9.73 -31.13
C LEU A 669 2.23 10.61 -32.34
N GLY A 670 1.67 10.05 -33.42
CA GLY A 670 1.34 10.79 -34.64
C GLY A 670 2.55 11.27 -35.46
N LEU A 671 3.75 10.76 -35.17
CA LEU A 671 4.98 11.06 -35.91
C LEU A 671 5.06 10.32 -37.25
N ASN A 672 4.50 9.11 -37.29
CA ASN A 672 4.31 8.34 -38.52
C ASN A 672 2.82 8.40 -38.89
N ALA A 673 2.51 8.72 -40.14
CA ALA A 673 1.17 8.50 -40.68
C ALA A 673 0.88 7.00 -40.81
N PRO A 674 -0.38 6.55 -40.64
CA PRO A 674 -0.77 5.18 -40.93
C PRO A 674 -0.51 4.84 -42.40
N ALA A 675 -0.22 3.56 -42.68
CA ALA A 675 0.08 3.05 -44.00
C ALA A 675 -1.05 3.34 -44.99
N LYS A 676 -0.67 3.65 -46.23
CA LYS A 676 -1.65 3.76 -47.33
C LYS A 676 -2.31 2.41 -47.56
N VAL A 677 -3.63 2.44 -47.66
CA VAL A 677 -4.45 1.28 -48.00
C VAL A 677 -4.36 0.98 -49.49
N GLU A 678 -4.51 -0.29 -49.84
CA GLU A 678 -4.69 -0.76 -51.22
C GLU A 678 -6.20 -0.98 -51.47
N ASP A 679 -6.62 -0.92 -52.74
CA ASP A 679 -8.02 -1.17 -53.09
C ASP A 679 -8.36 -2.64 -52.83
N LEU A 680 -9.37 -2.88 -51.99
CA LEU A 680 -9.89 -4.23 -51.71
C LEU A 680 -11.00 -4.60 -52.69
N ASP A 681 -10.87 -5.76 -53.33
CA ASP A 681 -11.96 -6.42 -54.05
C ASP A 681 -12.90 -7.13 -53.05
N PHE A 682 -13.65 -6.32 -52.30
CA PHE A 682 -14.67 -6.76 -51.35
C PHE A 682 -15.97 -6.02 -51.63
N VAL A 683 -17.09 -6.76 -51.73
CA VAL A 683 -18.43 -6.21 -51.92
C VAL A 683 -19.17 -6.25 -50.59
N PRO A 684 -19.41 -5.10 -49.92
CA PRO A 684 -20.11 -5.06 -48.63
C PRO A 684 -21.59 -5.49 -48.71
N SER A 685 -22.17 -5.78 -47.55
CA SER A 685 -23.60 -6.09 -47.43
C SER A 685 -24.48 -4.93 -47.91
N LYS A 686 -25.56 -5.26 -48.62
CA LYS A 686 -26.64 -4.31 -49.01
C LYS A 686 -27.47 -3.82 -47.82
N GLU A 687 -27.26 -4.37 -46.63
CA GLU A 687 -27.81 -3.87 -45.36
C GLU A 687 -27.21 -2.49 -44.98
N LEU A 688 -26.00 -2.19 -45.46
CA LEU A 688 -25.31 -0.91 -45.28
C LEU A 688 -25.71 0.11 -46.34
N THR A 689 -25.78 1.39 -45.97
CA THR A 689 -25.87 2.50 -46.93
C THR A 689 -24.61 2.63 -47.77
N GLU A 690 -24.67 3.23 -48.97
CA GLU A 690 -23.51 3.39 -49.86
C GLU A 690 -22.30 4.06 -49.16
N GLU A 691 -22.55 5.04 -48.29
CA GLU A 691 -21.53 5.67 -47.46
C GLU A 691 -20.91 4.68 -46.46
N GLN A 692 -21.72 3.93 -45.72
CA GLN A 692 -21.25 2.91 -44.78
C GLN A 692 -20.48 1.78 -45.49
N GLN A 693 -20.90 1.37 -46.68
CA GLN A 693 -20.18 0.40 -47.52
C GLN A 693 -18.77 0.92 -47.85
N GLY A 694 -18.67 2.16 -48.32
CA GLY A 694 -17.39 2.81 -48.62
C GLY A 694 -16.51 3.05 -47.38
N ILE A 695 -17.10 3.26 -46.19
CA ILE A 695 -16.36 3.33 -44.92
C ILE A 695 -15.86 1.94 -44.51
N LEU A 696 -16.69 0.89 -44.61
CA LEU A 696 -16.31 -0.46 -44.21
C LEU A 696 -15.13 -0.99 -45.04
N VAL A 697 -15.13 -0.77 -46.36
CA VAL A 697 -13.99 -1.13 -47.23
C VAL A 697 -12.69 -0.46 -46.75
N LYS A 698 -12.74 0.82 -46.38
CA LYS A 698 -11.57 1.55 -45.84
C LYS A 698 -11.14 1.05 -44.46
N MET A 699 -12.09 0.69 -43.60
CA MET A 699 -11.82 0.08 -42.28
C MET A 699 -11.08 -1.24 -42.42
N ILE A 700 -11.54 -2.13 -43.31
CA ILE A 700 -10.92 -3.43 -43.56
C ILE A 700 -9.53 -3.26 -44.20
N ALA A 701 -9.37 -2.32 -45.15
CA ALA A 701 -8.09 -2.10 -45.83
C ALA A 701 -7.01 -1.44 -44.95
N SER A 702 -7.38 -0.96 -43.75
CA SER A 702 -6.47 -0.25 -42.84
C SER A 702 -5.53 -1.20 -42.11
N LYS A 703 -4.21 -1.02 -42.33
CA LYS A 703 -3.16 -1.90 -41.76
C LYS A 703 -2.67 -1.49 -40.35
N ASP A 704 -3.00 -0.27 -39.90
CA ASP A 704 -2.49 0.32 -38.65
C ASP A 704 -3.63 0.66 -37.66
N TYR A 705 -4.46 1.66 -37.98
CA TYR A 705 -5.65 2.02 -37.22
C TYR A 705 -6.65 2.76 -38.13
N PHE A 706 -7.93 2.74 -37.77
CA PHE A 706 -8.98 3.54 -38.41
C PHE A 706 -9.81 4.27 -37.35
N LEU A 707 -10.04 5.57 -37.55
CA LEU A 707 -10.85 6.39 -36.64
C LEU A 707 -12.27 6.57 -37.20
N LEU A 708 -13.20 5.75 -36.73
CA LEU A 708 -14.62 5.86 -37.10
C LEU A 708 -15.30 6.99 -36.31
N TRP A 709 -15.37 8.18 -36.92
CA TRP A 709 -16.18 9.28 -36.41
C TRP A 709 -17.61 9.20 -36.97
N GLY A 710 -18.62 9.40 -36.12
CA GLY A 710 -20.01 9.41 -36.54
C GLY A 710 -20.93 9.93 -35.42
N PRO A 711 -21.93 10.79 -35.72
CA PRO A 711 -22.93 11.25 -34.76
C PRO A 711 -23.70 10.13 -34.01
N PRO A 712 -24.47 10.47 -32.97
CA PRO A 712 -25.44 9.54 -32.38
C PRO A 712 -26.41 9.00 -33.44
N GLY A 713 -26.77 7.72 -33.36
CA GLY A 713 -27.71 7.08 -34.28
C GLY A 713 -27.15 6.59 -35.63
N THR A 714 -25.92 6.91 -36.03
CA THR A 714 -25.38 6.52 -37.36
C THR A 714 -24.96 5.04 -37.51
N GLY A 715 -25.33 4.17 -36.57
CA GLY A 715 -25.07 2.73 -36.65
C GLY A 715 -23.62 2.30 -36.39
N LYS A 716 -22.81 3.08 -35.66
CA LYS A 716 -21.41 2.72 -35.34
C LYS A 716 -21.26 1.31 -34.76
N THR A 717 -22.04 0.96 -33.73
CA THR A 717 -22.01 -0.38 -33.11
C THR A 717 -22.88 -1.36 -33.88
N SER A 718 -24.16 -1.03 -34.07
CA SER A 718 -25.16 -1.95 -34.66
C SER A 718 -24.94 -2.31 -36.13
N MET A 719 -24.24 -1.46 -36.91
CA MET A 719 -23.95 -1.70 -38.32
C MET A 719 -22.44 -1.85 -38.57
N MET A 720 -21.63 -0.82 -38.26
CA MET A 720 -20.23 -0.80 -38.68
C MET A 720 -19.39 -1.85 -37.94
N LEU A 721 -19.51 -1.94 -36.62
CA LEU A 721 -18.84 -2.99 -35.84
C LEU A 721 -19.39 -4.38 -36.20
N LYS A 722 -20.72 -4.57 -36.26
CA LYS A 722 -21.37 -5.81 -36.71
C LYS A 722 -20.74 -6.34 -38.01
N HIS A 723 -20.71 -5.53 -39.08
CA HIS A 723 -20.20 -5.97 -40.37
C HIS A 723 -18.67 -6.07 -40.44
N LEU A 724 -17.92 -5.29 -39.65
CA LEU A 724 -16.47 -5.45 -39.52
C LEU A 724 -16.12 -6.78 -38.84
N SER A 725 -16.79 -7.11 -37.73
CA SER A 725 -16.61 -8.40 -37.06
C SER A 725 -17.03 -9.56 -37.95
N ALA A 726 -18.16 -9.45 -38.66
CA ALA A 726 -18.57 -10.46 -39.64
C ALA A 726 -17.53 -10.69 -40.74
N TYR A 727 -16.88 -9.64 -41.25
CA TYR A 727 -15.81 -9.76 -42.24
C TYR A 727 -14.63 -10.58 -41.68
N PHE A 728 -14.06 -10.19 -40.55
CA PHE A 728 -12.89 -10.89 -39.98
C PHE A 728 -13.22 -12.33 -39.58
N LEU A 729 -14.43 -12.61 -39.12
CA LEU A 729 -14.88 -13.98 -38.83
C LEU A 729 -14.93 -14.86 -40.09
N GLN A 730 -15.41 -14.31 -41.21
CA GLN A 730 -15.66 -15.08 -42.44
C GLN A 730 -14.45 -15.14 -43.39
N GLN A 731 -13.55 -14.15 -43.33
CA GLN A 731 -12.46 -13.96 -44.30
C GLN A 731 -11.06 -14.15 -43.73
N THR A 732 -10.90 -14.22 -42.40
CA THR A 732 -9.61 -14.48 -41.74
C THR A 732 -9.76 -15.50 -40.60
N ASP A 733 -8.63 -16.02 -40.11
CA ASP A 733 -8.54 -16.82 -38.89
C ASP A 733 -8.15 -15.97 -37.66
N GLU A 734 -8.19 -14.64 -37.76
CA GLU A 734 -7.70 -13.74 -36.72
C GLU A 734 -8.62 -13.73 -35.48
N ASN A 735 -8.02 -13.41 -34.32
CA ASN A 735 -8.76 -13.17 -33.08
C ASN A 735 -9.13 -11.68 -32.98
N ILE A 736 -10.37 -11.41 -32.55
CA ILE A 736 -10.96 -10.08 -32.50
C ILE A 736 -11.13 -9.68 -31.03
N LEU A 737 -10.44 -8.61 -30.60
CA LEU A 737 -10.62 -8.02 -29.27
C LEU A 737 -11.46 -6.74 -29.38
N LEU A 738 -12.62 -6.74 -28.73
CA LEU A 738 -13.57 -5.62 -28.73
C LEU A 738 -13.64 -5.01 -27.33
N LEU A 739 -13.17 -3.77 -27.22
CA LEU A 739 -13.07 -3.06 -25.96
C LEU A 739 -14.01 -1.85 -25.91
N ALA A 740 -14.66 -1.66 -24.77
CA ALA A 740 -15.43 -0.46 -24.47
C ALA A 740 -15.06 0.13 -23.10
N TYR A 741 -15.50 1.35 -22.81
CA TYR A 741 -15.25 1.99 -21.51
C TYR A 741 -16.25 1.53 -20.44
N THR A 742 -17.52 1.37 -20.80
CA THR A 742 -18.62 1.01 -19.87
C THR A 742 -19.18 -0.38 -20.16
N ASN A 743 -19.70 -1.03 -19.12
CA ASN A 743 -20.38 -2.31 -19.24
C ASN A 743 -21.56 -2.27 -20.24
N ARG A 744 -22.38 -1.20 -20.21
CA ARG A 744 -23.47 -1.00 -21.16
C ARG A 744 -22.99 -0.99 -22.62
N ALA A 745 -21.85 -0.37 -22.91
CA ALA A 745 -21.29 -0.40 -24.25
C ALA A 745 -20.76 -1.79 -24.64
N VAL A 746 -20.35 -2.62 -23.67
CA VAL A 746 -20.05 -4.05 -23.87
C VAL A 746 -21.34 -4.84 -24.15
N ASP A 747 -22.45 -4.57 -23.45
CA ASP A 747 -23.76 -5.15 -23.74
C ASP A 747 -24.22 -4.83 -25.18
N GLU A 748 -24.07 -3.57 -25.61
CA GLU A 748 -24.38 -3.13 -26.98
C GLU A 748 -23.47 -3.79 -28.04
N ILE A 749 -22.22 -4.13 -27.71
CA ILE A 749 -21.32 -4.91 -28.59
C ILE A 749 -21.76 -6.37 -28.65
N CYS A 750 -22.09 -7.00 -27.52
CA CYS A 750 -22.62 -8.37 -27.48
C CYS A 750 -23.90 -8.48 -28.33
N GLU A 751 -24.79 -7.49 -28.27
CA GLU A 751 -25.98 -7.42 -29.12
C GLU A 751 -25.63 -7.30 -30.61
N ALA A 752 -24.66 -6.46 -30.97
CA ALA A 752 -24.22 -6.32 -32.36
C ALA A 752 -23.60 -7.62 -32.91
N LEU A 753 -22.89 -8.40 -32.09
CA LEU A 753 -22.32 -9.69 -32.46
C LEU A 753 -23.40 -10.77 -32.66
N GLU A 754 -24.37 -10.87 -31.76
CA GLU A 754 -25.46 -11.85 -31.88
C GLU A 754 -26.37 -11.57 -33.08
N ASN A 755 -26.46 -10.31 -33.52
CA ASN A 755 -27.15 -9.91 -34.74
C ASN A 755 -26.39 -10.26 -36.05
N ILE A 756 -25.18 -10.84 -35.98
CA ILE A 756 -24.49 -11.42 -37.14
C ILE A 756 -25.08 -12.80 -37.49
N GLY A 757 -25.32 -13.64 -36.49
CA GLY A 757 -25.81 -15.01 -36.61
C GLY A 757 -25.78 -15.75 -35.26
N GLU A 758 -26.62 -16.78 -35.09
CA GLU A 758 -26.70 -17.53 -33.83
C GLU A 758 -25.38 -18.27 -33.51
N GLU A 759 -24.65 -18.70 -34.54
CA GLU A 759 -23.36 -19.38 -34.45
C GLU A 759 -22.29 -18.54 -33.74
N VAL A 760 -22.41 -17.20 -33.76
CA VAL A 760 -21.44 -16.30 -33.11
C VAL A 760 -21.40 -16.53 -31.59
N LYS A 761 -22.52 -16.94 -30.97
CA LYS A 761 -22.62 -17.30 -29.54
C LYS A 761 -21.66 -18.41 -29.11
N ALA A 762 -21.27 -19.29 -30.04
CA ALA A 762 -20.33 -20.37 -29.77
C ALA A 762 -18.86 -19.91 -29.79
N ILE A 763 -18.55 -18.75 -30.40
CA ILE A 763 -17.18 -18.30 -30.68
C ILE A 763 -16.81 -16.93 -30.11
N TYR A 764 -17.75 -16.22 -29.45
CA TYR A 764 -17.47 -15.01 -28.67
C TYR A 764 -17.54 -15.25 -27.16
N THR A 765 -16.69 -14.58 -26.38
CA THR A 765 -16.74 -14.60 -24.91
C THR A 765 -16.63 -13.20 -24.33
N ARG A 766 -17.33 -12.94 -23.22
CA ARG A 766 -17.35 -11.67 -22.50
C ARG A 766 -16.44 -11.76 -21.27
N ILE A 767 -15.58 -10.77 -21.09
CA ILE A 767 -14.70 -10.64 -19.92
C ILE A 767 -15.27 -9.52 -19.04
N GLY A 768 -15.55 -9.86 -17.77
CA GLY A 768 -16.15 -8.94 -16.81
C GLY A 768 -16.88 -9.71 -15.71
N SER A 769 -17.63 -8.99 -14.87
CA SER A 769 -18.43 -9.58 -13.80
C SER A 769 -19.90 -9.72 -14.21
N ARG A 770 -20.57 -10.76 -13.73
CA ARG A 770 -22.03 -10.94 -13.90
C ARG A 770 -22.86 -9.79 -13.36
N PHE A 771 -22.39 -9.11 -12.30
CA PHE A 771 -23.06 -7.95 -11.72
C PHE A 771 -22.91 -6.67 -12.55
N GLY A 772 -22.02 -6.68 -13.55
CA GLY A 772 -21.89 -5.63 -14.55
C GLY A 772 -22.35 -6.09 -15.94
N ALA A 773 -23.08 -7.20 -16.07
CA ALA A 773 -23.57 -7.68 -17.35
C ALA A 773 -25.08 -7.84 -17.30
N ASP A 774 -25.76 -7.47 -18.40
CA ASP A 774 -27.15 -7.83 -18.61
C ASP A 774 -27.33 -9.36 -18.48
N GLU A 775 -28.40 -9.80 -17.83
CA GLU A 775 -28.71 -11.21 -17.56
C GLU A 775 -28.67 -12.05 -18.84
N LYS A 776 -29.09 -11.50 -19.98
CA LYS A 776 -29.03 -12.18 -21.29
C LYS A 776 -27.62 -12.59 -21.73
N TYR A 777 -26.57 -11.97 -21.17
CA TYR A 777 -25.16 -12.24 -21.48
C TYR A 777 -24.42 -13.02 -20.38
N HIS A 778 -25.10 -13.49 -19.32
CA HIS A 778 -24.42 -14.23 -18.24
C HIS A 778 -23.80 -15.53 -18.75
N GLU A 779 -24.46 -16.28 -19.64
CA GLU A 779 -23.89 -17.49 -20.25
C GLU A 779 -22.68 -17.20 -21.17
N GLN A 780 -22.52 -15.94 -21.59
CA GLN A 780 -21.44 -15.52 -22.47
C GLN A 780 -20.19 -15.06 -21.70
N LEU A 781 -20.28 -14.92 -20.37
CA LEU A 781 -19.14 -14.60 -19.52
C LEU A 781 -18.08 -15.71 -19.55
N LEU A 782 -16.81 -15.32 -19.62
CA LEU A 782 -15.67 -16.22 -19.60
C LEU A 782 -15.75 -17.18 -18.40
N ASP A 783 -16.00 -16.65 -17.20
CA ASP A 783 -16.12 -17.43 -15.97
C ASP A 783 -17.24 -18.49 -16.08
N SER A 784 -18.38 -18.17 -16.73
CA SER A 784 -19.48 -19.12 -16.98
C SER A 784 -19.12 -20.19 -18.03
N LYS A 785 -18.40 -19.82 -19.09
CA LYS A 785 -17.96 -20.76 -20.13
C LYS A 785 -16.90 -21.75 -19.62
N ILE A 786 -16.02 -21.31 -18.72
CA ILE A 786 -14.96 -22.16 -18.14
C ILE A 786 -15.37 -22.88 -16.85
N ALA A 787 -16.52 -22.55 -16.25
CA ALA A 787 -16.98 -23.14 -14.98
C ALA A 787 -16.99 -24.68 -14.97
N LYS A 788 -17.29 -25.31 -16.12
CA LYS A 788 -17.35 -26.78 -16.28
C LYS A 788 -16.01 -27.42 -16.66
N ALA A 789 -14.96 -26.64 -16.89
CA ALA A 789 -13.64 -27.16 -17.24
C ALA A 789 -13.02 -27.88 -16.02
N SER A 790 -12.79 -29.17 -16.13
CA SER A 790 -12.21 -30.01 -15.07
C SER A 790 -10.71 -30.23 -15.24
N THR A 791 -10.17 -29.95 -16.43
CA THR A 791 -8.75 -30.09 -16.75
C THR A 791 -8.19 -28.85 -17.45
N ARG A 792 -6.87 -28.62 -17.33
CA ARG A 792 -6.18 -27.55 -18.08
C ARG A 792 -6.34 -27.70 -19.60
N ASN A 793 -6.44 -28.93 -20.11
CA ASN A 793 -6.63 -29.18 -21.53
C ASN A 793 -8.03 -28.80 -22.00
N GLU A 794 -9.07 -29.11 -21.22
CA GLU A 794 -10.44 -28.62 -21.46
C GLU A 794 -10.50 -27.09 -21.41
N LEU A 795 -9.91 -26.47 -20.39
CA LEU A 795 -9.86 -25.02 -20.26
C LEU A 795 -9.20 -24.35 -21.47
N ARG A 796 -8.04 -24.84 -21.91
CA ARG A 796 -7.34 -24.33 -23.10
C ARG A 796 -8.13 -24.60 -24.38
N ALA A 797 -8.85 -25.72 -24.48
CA ALA A 797 -9.72 -26.01 -25.62
C ALA A 797 -10.92 -25.05 -25.66
N ILE A 798 -11.56 -24.76 -24.51
CA ILE A 798 -12.65 -23.79 -24.41
C ILE A 798 -12.14 -22.40 -24.81
N ILE A 799 -11.02 -21.93 -24.27
CA ILE A 799 -10.46 -20.62 -24.63
C ILE A 799 -10.12 -20.58 -26.13
N GLY A 800 -9.46 -21.61 -26.66
CA GLY A 800 -9.09 -21.71 -28.08
C GLY A 800 -10.24 -21.90 -29.07
N GLN A 801 -11.45 -22.23 -28.60
CA GLN A 801 -12.67 -22.23 -29.43
C GLN A 801 -13.23 -20.82 -29.64
N HIS A 802 -12.84 -19.84 -28.82
CA HIS A 802 -13.31 -18.48 -28.91
C HIS A 802 -12.34 -17.61 -29.73
N ARG A 803 -12.86 -16.99 -30.79
CA ARG A 803 -12.13 -16.02 -31.62
C ARG A 803 -12.41 -14.58 -31.24
N ILE A 804 -13.54 -14.30 -30.58
CA ILE A 804 -13.93 -12.94 -30.21
C ILE A 804 -13.93 -12.78 -28.69
N PHE A 805 -13.24 -11.76 -28.21
CA PHE A 805 -13.18 -11.39 -26.79
C PHE A 805 -13.76 -10.00 -26.63
N VAL A 806 -14.80 -9.86 -25.81
CA VAL A 806 -15.48 -8.58 -25.56
C VAL A 806 -15.30 -8.17 -24.10
N SER A 807 -14.85 -6.95 -23.84
CA SER A 807 -14.53 -6.53 -22.46
C SER A 807 -14.67 -5.02 -22.25
N THR A 808 -14.80 -4.59 -21.00
CA THR A 808 -14.37 -3.22 -20.66
C THR A 808 -12.84 -3.17 -20.65
N ILE A 809 -12.25 -2.00 -20.94
CA ILE A 809 -10.79 -1.80 -20.87
C ILE A 809 -10.26 -2.17 -19.48
N ALA A 810 -10.96 -1.76 -18.41
CA ALA A 810 -10.57 -2.06 -17.03
C ALA A 810 -10.61 -3.56 -16.70
N SER A 811 -11.63 -4.29 -17.15
CA SER A 811 -11.72 -5.75 -16.96
C SER A 811 -10.66 -6.50 -17.76
N PHE A 812 -10.28 -6.02 -18.95
CA PHE A 812 -9.28 -6.67 -19.80
C PHE A 812 -7.87 -6.53 -19.24
N LEU A 813 -7.48 -5.33 -18.78
CA LEU A 813 -6.18 -5.06 -18.15
C LEU A 813 -5.94 -5.87 -16.86
N GLY A 814 -6.98 -6.47 -16.28
CA GLY A 814 -6.89 -7.41 -15.15
C GLY A 814 -6.74 -8.89 -15.54
N ARG A 815 -6.65 -9.21 -16.83
CA ARG A 815 -6.64 -10.58 -17.39
C ARG A 815 -5.53 -10.76 -18.45
N ASN A 816 -4.34 -10.23 -18.19
CA ASN A 816 -3.21 -10.27 -19.13
C ASN A 816 -2.80 -11.69 -19.54
N GLU A 817 -3.12 -12.71 -18.73
CA GLU A 817 -2.91 -14.13 -19.04
C GLU A 817 -3.69 -14.61 -20.28
N LEU A 818 -4.63 -13.82 -20.82
CA LEU A 818 -5.29 -14.08 -22.11
C LEU A 818 -4.43 -13.68 -23.34
N LEU A 819 -3.31 -13.00 -23.12
CA LEU A 819 -2.35 -12.60 -24.15
C LEU A 819 -1.11 -13.52 -24.21
N GLU A 820 -1.04 -14.54 -23.34
CA GLU A 820 0.04 -15.53 -23.20
C GLU A 820 -0.32 -16.89 -23.82
#